data_AF-A0A7M4FUE8-F1
#
_entry.id   AF-A0A7M4FUE8-F1
#
_cell.length_a   1.000
_cell.length_b   1.000
_cell.length_c   1.000
_cell.angle_alpha   90.00
_cell.angle_beta   90.00
_cell.angle_gamma   90.00
#
_symmetry.space_group_name_H-M   'P 1'
#
loop_
_entity.id
_entity.type
_entity.pdbx_description
1 polymer ?
#
loop_
_entity_poly.entity_id
_entity_poly.type
_entity_poly.pdbx_seq_one_letter_code
_entity_poly.pdbx_strand_id
1 'polypeptide(L)'
;MSMAESSSDSDNFRRHRVGSQGPLRATHIRARNHGTEEVTEKIHTLASTLQDTNRNLRHVDQMLGQYREYNREQTEAIATLKETLEESISQLRSQRLSRNSGMRSTSLSSLCTSDLDGEAIAGSRHFQPTSPLRDYGDSRGTRRRTSRSATVRFVDETDNLDQLHCLHQSLRDLTSEQVRLGDDISRELSRRNRTDAETKKTLAELSEKIVESQRQETVSERVERRLQEMEQDMRAERQLVESRQNQLGHMSLQLQEALRKRDVKTEEMEELVKSKLLKSESEKNQLKEEVMRFRRKLDQSEVGREVLLHKIEDLHCQLLRAEEDRVDLQHQISQVTMHHQTYADDKEDDRRIRTVVERSEREKQELEKHILELRAKLSQCVVASEVEELKRCIERKDKERTQLTTHIEVLTADLESREKQQQRMLEQLKEIQSCYKTCENERRQTELQTAELAQQVEEATKEAERYLVEFKQSEALRLEVEKKKEELKVKAQESIRQWKLKYKKLDREMVKQNETVNQLMDKNSQVLKEKDDLKGQLLSAVQQIENLRKELEDVLTKTAQQEEELHCKEVKLSEMKSQQIALEQEIREVQDTANKLESKLQKQILVQNQMKIEKDQLEKELATTNMIHEKDQERLIEMQADIKNLSAIRAELTNRVTEEEKAKKALCKSLSDLQKQHESKQEDMTTTCRQLKMEREVHQQELEDTRSELQNVKTKHERNVQELMKLFRQEKTEGETQIRMLKKELLDEKNVVKAQRRQLEKMKMECDKLTEELTQNEEENIKLRRKYELMKKELEEKDKQMSNEENHMQRMEEARLQLKDQLHRLEMEQESILNMIGSEIDAACEIFFRDSVEKFRAISLAPGLQNDPHRWLAETKTKLQWLCEEVKERESKERKLRHHLLQSREQVKHLTLSKETECQSLFQQIEKQEVLLEEVHREKRELLEKTLRREEEMGALQDRVMALETSTRVALDHLESVPEKLSLLEDFKDFGEMYRQREMIEERYTRYKEIVGSLQQQLEDSKKKIQCFKEEETHDDVSDIQAAALLSTWRPKTSFMSSSPLSDSSFLYT
;
A
#
# COMPACT_ATOMS: atom_id res chain seq x y z
N MET A 1 17.89 -31.22 -53.13
CA MET A 1 17.52 -30.55 -54.40
C MET A 1 16.76 -29.29 -54.03
N SER A 2 17.20 -28.11 -54.50
CA SER A 2 16.56 -26.78 -54.36
C SER A 2 16.29 -26.27 -52.93
N MET A 3 16.38 -24.96 -52.64
CA MET A 3 17.28 -23.91 -53.15
C MET A 3 17.44 -22.84 -52.06
N ALA A 4 18.22 -21.77 -52.28
CA ALA A 4 18.68 -20.87 -51.21
C ALA A 4 17.66 -19.80 -50.74
N GLU A 5 17.68 -19.58 -49.42
CA GLU A 5 17.71 -18.32 -48.62
C GLU A 5 17.05 -17.00 -49.08
N SER A 6 16.72 -16.17 -48.06
CA SER A 6 16.34 -14.73 -48.12
C SER A 6 14.95 -14.38 -48.67
N SER A 7 14.25 -13.34 -48.20
CA SER A 7 14.45 -12.44 -47.03
C SER A 7 13.12 -11.69 -46.72
N SER A 8 13.12 -10.86 -45.66
CA SER A 8 12.34 -9.60 -45.54
C SER A 8 10.81 -9.69 -45.32
N ASP A 9 10.43 -9.43 -44.07
CA ASP A 9 9.51 -8.34 -43.64
C ASP A 9 8.01 -8.37 -44.04
N SER A 10 7.10 -7.55 -43.50
CA SER A 10 7.19 -6.39 -42.57
C SER A 10 5.91 -6.26 -41.72
N ASP A 11 5.98 -5.46 -40.65
CA ASP A 11 4.80 -4.75 -40.13
C ASP A 11 4.10 -3.95 -41.24
N ASN A 12 2.77 -4.05 -41.35
CA ASN A 12 1.96 -2.91 -41.77
C ASN A 12 0.44 -3.05 -41.58
N PHE A 13 -0.25 -1.94 -41.93
CA PHE A 13 -1.70 -1.73 -42.04
C PHE A 13 -2.37 -1.27 -40.73
N ARG A 14 -3.09 -0.13 -40.70
CA ARG A 14 -3.91 0.53 -41.76
C ARG A 14 -4.23 1.99 -41.31
N ARG A 15 -4.64 2.98 -42.13
CA ARG A 15 -5.28 3.04 -43.46
C ARG A 15 -4.86 4.29 -44.26
N HIS A 16 -5.08 4.28 -45.58
CA HIS A 16 -5.09 5.49 -46.43
C HIS A 16 -6.34 6.38 -46.22
N ARG A 17 -6.22 7.67 -46.57
CA ARG A 17 -7.13 8.33 -47.53
C ARG A 17 -6.39 9.43 -48.33
N VAL A 18 -6.94 9.79 -49.49
CA VAL A 18 -6.42 10.75 -50.51
C VAL A 18 -6.98 12.16 -50.27
N GLY A 19 -6.26 13.25 -50.63
CA GLY A 19 -6.84 14.61 -50.60
C GLY A 19 -5.97 15.83 -50.97
N SER A 20 -5.56 15.97 -52.24
CA SER A 20 -5.30 17.23 -53.02
C SER A 20 -4.49 18.46 -52.49
N GLN A 21 -3.66 18.99 -53.39
CA GLN A 21 -3.17 20.40 -53.54
C GLN A 21 -2.20 21.03 -52.50
N GLY A 22 -1.30 21.90 -52.99
CA GLY A 22 -0.31 22.68 -52.23
C GLY A 22 -0.72 24.15 -52.02
N PRO A 23 0.23 25.10 -51.75
CA PRO A 23 1.08 25.58 -52.86
C PRO A 23 2.52 26.11 -52.54
N LEU A 24 3.37 26.08 -53.59
CA LEU A 24 4.35 27.09 -54.05
C LEU A 24 5.22 27.96 -53.10
N ARG A 25 6.56 27.87 -53.33
CA ARG A 25 7.58 28.97 -53.48
C ARG A 25 7.90 29.90 -52.27
N ALA A 26 9.13 30.40 -52.08
CA ALA A 26 10.42 30.22 -52.80
C ALA A 26 11.66 30.63 -51.95
N THR A 27 12.85 30.12 -52.32
CA THR A 27 14.23 30.73 -52.22
C THR A 27 14.67 31.47 -50.94
N HIS A 28 15.84 31.21 -50.32
CA HIS A 28 17.18 31.44 -50.90
C HIS A 28 18.37 31.00 -49.98
N ILE A 29 19.55 30.72 -50.59
CA ILE A 29 20.94 31.05 -50.15
C ILE A 29 21.68 30.24 -49.03
N ARG A 30 22.85 29.67 -49.43
CA ARG A 30 24.08 29.27 -48.66
C ARG A 30 23.99 28.22 -47.52
N ALA A 31 25.08 27.56 -47.08
CA ALA A 31 26.28 27.04 -47.78
C ALA A 31 27.17 26.15 -46.87
N ARG A 32 27.72 25.06 -47.43
CA ARG A 32 28.96 24.34 -47.05
C ARG A 32 29.06 23.54 -45.72
N ASN A 33 29.70 22.36 -45.84
CA ASN A 33 30.52 21.64 -44.83
C ASN A 33 29.86 20.86 -43.67
N HIS A 34 29.27 19.68 -43.94
CA HIS A 34 29.02 18.63 -42.91
C HIS A 34 29.45 17.19 -43.31
N GLY A 35 30.01 16.99 -44.51
CA GLY A 35 30.25 15.63 -45.06
C GLY A 35 31.36 14.80 -44.40
N THR A 36 32.14 15.36 -43.46
CA THR A 36 33.21 14.64 -42.75
C THR A 36 32.78 14.13 -41.37
N GLU A 37 31.95 14.89 -40.66
CA GLU A 37 31.51 14.57 -39.30
C GLU A 37 30.65 13.30 -39.30
N GLU A 38 29.67 13.23 -40.20
CA GLU A 38 28.78 12.08 -40.40
C GLU A 38 29.53 10.78 -40.76
N VAL A 39 30.70 10.89 -41.42
CA VAL A 39 31.58 9.74 -41.71
C VAL A 39 32.37 9.34 -40.47
N THR A 40 32.90 10.30 -39.70
CA THR A 40 33.57 9.99 -38.43
C THR A 40 32.64 9.40 -37.38
N GLU A 41 31.38 9.81 -37.31
CA GLU A 41 30.37 9.21 -36.42
C GLU A 41 30.05 7.77 -36.80
N LYS A 42 29.91 7.47 -38.09
CA LYS A 42 29.70 6.10 -38.61
C LYS A 42 30.92 5.21 -38.37
N ILE A 43 32.13 5.76 -38.44
CA ILE A 43 33.36 5.05 -38.05
C ILE A 43 33.41 4.80 -36.53
N HIS A 44 32.99 5.76 -35.69
CA HIS A 44 32.95 5.57 -34.23
C HIS A 44 31.87 4.57 -33.79
N THR A 45 30.71 4.53 -34.44
CA THR A 45 29.66 3.51 -34.16
C THR A 45 30.03 2.13 -34.69
N LEU A 46 30.74 2.03 -35.82
CA LEU A 46 31.39 0.77 -36.23
C LEU A 46 32.48 0.35 -35.24
N ALA A 47 33.30 1.28 -34.74
CA ALA A 47 34.33 0.99 -33.77
C ALA A 47 33.75 0.54 -32.41
N SER A 48 32.67 1.16 -31.92
CA SER A 48 32.01 0.74 -30.68
C SER A 48 31.35 -0.63 -30.83
N THR A 49 30.57 -0.86 -31.89
CA THR A 49 29.93 -2.17 -32.13
C THR A 49 30.93 -3.30 -32.39
N LEU A 50 32.08 -3.02 -33.03
CA LEU A 50 33.19 -3.97 -33.12
C LEU A 50 33.88 -4.19 -31.77
N GLN A 51 33.97 -3.17 -30.90
CA GLN A 51 34.51 -3.32 -29.55
C GLN A 51 33.57 -4.12 -28.63
N ASP A 52 32.26 -3.92 -28.76
CA ASP A 52 31.23 -4.64 -27.99
C ASP A 52 31.05 -6.08 -28.44
N THR A 53 31.11 -6.36 -29.74
CA THR A 53 31.19 -7.76 -30.23
C THR A 53 32.49 -8.44 -29.76
N ASN A 54 33.62 -7.73 -29.69
CA ASN A 54 34.85 -8.27 -29.11
C ASN A 54 34.73 -8.54 -27.59
N ARG A 55 34.04 -7.67 -26.83
CA ARG A 55 33.68 -7.91 -25.42
C ARG A 55 32.81 -9.16 -25.27
N ASN A 56 31.77 -9.30 -26.10
CA ASN A 56 30.85 -10.42 -26.07
C ASN A 56 31.54 -11.75 -26.42
N LEU A 57 32.42 -11.76 -27.43
CA LEU A 57 33.22 -12.94 -27.78
C LEU A 57 34.15 -13.36 -26.62
N ARG A 58 34.81 -12.41 -25.95
CA ARG A 58 35.64 -12.71 -24.76
C ARG A 58 34.82 -13.22 -23.58
N HIS A 59 33.59 -12.73 -23.40
CA HIS A 59 32.68 -13.26 -22.38
C HIS A 59 32.23 -14.68 -22.72
N VAL A 60 31.95 -14.99 -23.99
CA VAL A 60 31.66 -16.36 -24.47
C VAL A 60 32.88 -17.27 -24.27
N ASP A 61 34.10 -16.82 -24.58
CA ASP A 61 35.33 -17.57 -24.31
C ASP A 61 35.53 -17.83 -22.80
N GLN A 62 35.20 -16.88 -21.93
CA GLN A 62 35.21 -17.07 -20.47
C GLN A 62 34.16 -18.08 -20.01
N MET A 63 32.94 -18.00 -20.52
CA MET A 63 31.88 -18.99 -20.23
C MET A 63 32.27 -20.39 -20.73
N LEU A 64 32.87 -20.50 -21.92
CA LEU A 64 33.41 -21.75 -22.44
C LEU A 64 34.63 -22.24 -21.64
N GLY A 65 35.42 -21.34 -21.07
CA GLY A 65 36.46 -21.64 -20.07
C GLY A 65 35.85 -22.30 -18.83
N GLN A 66 34.85 -21.66 -18.22
CA GLN A 66 34.12 -22.18 -17.07
C GLN A 66 33.44 -23.53 -17.36
N TYR A 67 32.85 -23.72 -18.55
CA TYR A 67 32.32 -25.02 -18.94
C TYR A 67 33.41 -26.09 -19.13
N ARG A 68 34.61 -25.73 -19.60
CA ARG A 68 35.76 -26.66 -19.66
C ARG A 68 36.33 -26.97 -18.28
N GLU A 69 36.35 -25.99 -17.37
CA GLU A 69 36.73 -26.15 -15.97
C GLU A 69 35.74 -27.07 -15.25
N TYR A 70 34.44 -26.79 -15.33
CA TYR A 70 33.41 -27.64 -14.75
C TYR A 70 33.40 -29.07 -15.33
N ASN A 71 33.63 -29.25 -16.64
CA ASN A 71 33.82 -30.58 -17.22
C ASN A 71 35.11 -31.27 -16.74
N ARG A 72 36.18 -30.50 -16.45
CA ARG A 72 37.43 -31.02 -15.90
C ARG A 72 37.24 -31.45 -14.45
N GLU A 73 36.63 -30.61 -13.62
CA GLU A 73 36.24 -30.92 -12.24
C GLU A 73 35.29 -32.13 -12.17
N GLN A 74 34.30 -32.23 -13.06
CA GLN A 74 33.48 -33.43 -13.20
C GLN A 74 34.29 -34.66 -13.63
N THR A 75 35.28 -34.51 -14.53
CA THR A 75 36.15 -35.61 -14.96
C THR A 75 37.09 -36.06 -13.85
N GLU A 76 37.60 -35.13 -13.03
CA GLU A 76 38.43 -35.36 -11.84
C GLU A 76 37.61 -35.96 -10.69
N ALA A 77 36.36 -35.53 -10.49
CA ALA A 77 35.41 -36.15 -9.59
C ALA A 77 35.03 -37.58 -10.04
N ILE A 78 34.87 -37.81 -11.36
CA ILE A 78 34.68 -39.16 -11.91
C ILE A 78 35.95 -40.00 -11.82
N ALA A 79 37.14 -39.40 -11.91
CA ALA A 79 38.42 -40.08 -11.74
C ALA A 79 38.63 -40.51 -10.28
N THR A 80 38.40 -39.61 -9.31
CA THR A 80 38.48 -39.92 -7.87
C THR A 80 37.36 -40.87 -7.41
N LEU A 81 36.15 -40.80 -8.00
CA LEU A 81 35.12 -41.81 -7.78
C LEU A 81 35.48 -43.17 -8.40
N LYS A 82 36.22 -43.21 -9.51
CA LYS A 82 36.78 -44.47 -10.05
C LYS A 82 37.92 -44.98 -9.19
N GLU A 83 38.83 -44.11 -8.74
CA GLU A 83 39.96 -44.44 -7.89
C GLU A 83 39.48 -44.98 -6.54
N THR A 84 38.62 -44.27 -5.82
CA THR A 84 38.01 -44.77 -4.56
C THR A 84 37.16 -46.02 -4.76
N LEU A 85 36.57 -46.24 -5.95
CA LEU A 85 35.87 -47.49 -6.29
C LEU A 85 36.85 -48.62 -6.67
N GLU A 86 38.00 -48.34 -7.26
CA GLU A 86 39.10 -49.29 -7.50
C GLU A 86 39.86 -49.62 -6.22
N GLU A 87 40.01 -48.67 -5.30
CA GLU A 87 40.46 -48.86 -3.92
C GLU A 87 39.45 -49.70 -3.16
N SER A 88 38.15 -49.39 -3.21
CA SER A 88 37.09 -50.22 -2.60
C SER A 88 37.06 -51.63 -3.17
N ILE A 89 37.20 -51.78 -4.50
CA ILE A 89 37.38 -53.09 -5.16
C ILE A 89 38.69 -53.75 -4.72
N SER A 90 39.77 -53.01 -4.48
CA SER A 90 41.06 -53.55 -4.05
C SER A 90 41.09 -53.91 -2.57
N GLN A 91 40.34 -53.21 -1.73
CA GLN A 91 40.03 -53.54 -0.33
C GLN A 91 39.09 -54.75 -0.27
N LEU A 92 38.09 -54.84 -1.15
CA LEU A 92 37.27 -56.05 -1.30
C LEU A 92 38.08 -57.22 -1.85
N ARG A 93 39.04 -57.00 -2.75
CA ARG A 93 39.99 -58.02 -3.22
C ARG A 93 40.96 -58.43 -2.11
N SER A 94 41.47 -57.51 -1.30
CA SER A 94 42.39 -57.81 -0.19
C SER A 94 41.68 -58.47 1.00
N GLN A 95 40.44 -58.07 1.32
CA GLN A 95 39.57 -58.79 2.27
C GLN A 95 39.19 -60.19 1.75
N ARG A 96 38.94 -60.35 0.45
CA ARG A 96 38.74 -61.68 -0.17
C ARG A 96 40.02 -62.50 -0.12
N LEU A 97 41.20 -61.94 -0.41
CA LEU A 97 42.49 -62.62 -0.32
C LEU A 97 42.84 -63.00 1.13
N SER A 98 42.56 -62.13 2.10
CA SER A 98 42.66 -62.38 3.54
C SER A 98 41.76 -63.56 3.95
N ARG A 99 40.49 -63.55 3.56
CA ARG A 99 39.56 -64.69 3.75
C ARG A 99 40.04 -65.96 3.05
N ASN A 100 40.63 -65.86 1.85
CA ASN A 100 41.13 -66.98 1.06
C ASN A 100 42.46 -67.58 1.56
N SER A 101 43.00 -67.11 2.69
CA SER A 101 44.04 -67.84 3.42
C SER A 101 43.50 -69.11 4.09
N GLY A 102 42.19 -69.19 4.34
CA GLY A 102 41.48 -70.40 4.76
C GLY A 102 40.49 -70.88 3.69
N MET A 103 40.67 -72.12 3.20
CA MET A 103 39.94 -72.78 2.10
C MET A 103 39.96 -72.08 0.74
N ARG A 104 40.38 -72.83 -0.29
CA ARG A 104 40.27 -72.41 -1.70
C ARG A 104 38.94 -72.84 -2.34
N SER A 105 38.36 -71.88 -3.05
CA SER A 105 37.69 -72.03 -4.35
C SER A 105 36.22 -72.46 -4.46
N THR A 106 35.50 -71.61 -5.21
CA THR A 106 34.31 -71.86 -6.06
C THR A 106 32.98 -72.23 -5.40
N SER A 107 31.83 -71.73 -5.88
CA SER A 107 31.55 -70.53 -6.70
C SER A 107 30.05 -70.26 -6.65
N LEU A 108 29.63 -69.01 -6.42
CA LEU A 108 28.28 -68.55 -6.72
C LEU A 108 28.36 -67.26 -7.54
N SER A 109 28.10 -67.37 -8.84
CA SER A 109 27.75 -66.22 -9.66
C SER A 109 26.38 -65.70 -9.23
N SER A 110 26.20 -64.38 -9.23
CA SER A 110 24.88 -63.77 -9.08
C SER A 110 23.97 -64.16 -10.25
N LEU A 111 22.67 -64.25 -9.97
CA LEU A 111 21.62 -64.59 -10.91
C LEU A 111 21.69 -63.73 -12.19
N CYS A 112 21.92 -64.36 -13.34
CA CYS A 112 21.41 -63.85 -14.61
C CYS A 112 19.98 -64.36 -14.80
N THR A 113 19.11 -63.48 -15.29
CA THR A 113 17.75 -63.82 -15.74
C THR A 113 17.75 -64.06 -17.24
N SER A 114 16.93 -65.03 -17.70
CA SER A 114 16.79 -65.43 -19.11
C SER A 114 18.05 -66.14 -19.67
N ASP A 115 17.98 -67.14 -20.55
CA ASP A 115 16.89 -67.63 -21.40
C ASP A 115 16.72 -69.17 -21.35
N LEU A 116 15.59 -69.67 -21.85
CA LEU A 116 15.38 -71.07 -22.23
C LEU A 116 15.31 -71.18 -23.75
N ASP A 117 16.39 -71.62 -24.40
CA ASP A 117 16.36 -72.24 -25.73
C ASP A 117 17.75 -72.82 -26.10
N GLY A 118 17.82 -73.67 -27.12
CA GLY A 118 19.08 -73.86 -27.89
C GLY A 118 20.11 -74.90 -27.40
N GLU A 119 19.73 -76.17 -27.43
CA GLU A 119 20.50 -77.26 -28.08
C GLU A 119 22.00 -77.53 -27.73
N ALA A 120 22.24 -78.71 -27.14
CA ALA A 120 23.43 -79.58 -27.25
C ALA A 120 24.88 -79.04 -27.08
N ILE A 121 25.55 -79.55 -26.03
CA ILE A 121 26.67 -80.52 -26.15
C ILE A 121 26.93 -81.19 -24.79
N ALA A 122 27.22 -82.50 -24.77
CA ALA A 122 27.37 -83.27 -23.54
C ALA A 122 28.79 -83.20 -22.94
N GLY A 123 28.93 -82.55 -21.78
CA GLY A 123 30.18 -82.47 -21.02
C GLY A 123 30.19 -83.37 -19.76
N SER A 124 30.19 -84.70 -19.94
CA SER A 124 30.12 -85.65 -18.82
C SER A 124 31.38 -85.65 -17.94
N ARG A 125 31.35 -84.92 -16.82
CA ARG A 125 32.39 -84.97 -15.79
C ARG A 125 32.41 -86.35 -15.13
N HIS A 126 33.38 -87.17 -15.53
CA HIS A 126 33.68 -88.43 -14.85
C HIS A 126 34.27 -88.14 -13.46
N PHE A 127 33.81 -88.89 -12.46
CA PHE A 127 34.52 -89.02 -11.18
C PHE A 127 35.52 -90.18 -11.31
N GLN A 128 36.73 -90.02 -10.75
CA GLN A 128 37.73 -91.09 -10.74
C GLN A 128 37.44 -92.10 -9.60
N PRO A 129 37.46 -93.42 -9.88
CA PRO A 129 37.49 -94.45 -8.84
C PRO A 129 38.80 -94.42 -8.04
N THR A 130 38.74 -94.72 -6.74
CA THR A 130 39.89 -94.67 -5.83
C THR A 130 40.57 -96.03 -5.65
N SER A 131 41.30 -96.50 -6.67
CA SER A 131 42.17 -97.69 -6.55
C SER A 131 43.41 -97.60 -7.46
N PRO A 132 44.65 -97.51 -6.91
CA PRO A 132 45.85 -97.34 -7.71
C PRO A 132 46.49 -98.67 -8.13
N LEU A 133 45.94 -99.35 -9.16
CA LEU A 133 46.64 -100.48 -9.79
C LEU A 133 46.31 -100.72 -11.28
N ARG A 134 47.23 -100.25 -12.14
CA ARG A 134 47.46 -100.57 -13.57
C ARG A 134 46.33 -100.38 -14.60
N ASP A 135 46.72 -99.76 -15.71
CA ASP A 135 45.97 -99.71 -16.97
C ASP A 135 45.79 -101.08 -17.63
N TYR A 136 44.67 -101.26 -18.31
CA TYR A 136 44.59 -101.99 -19.58
C TYR A 136 43.81 -101.16 -20.60
N GLY A 137 44.33 -101.09 -21.83
CA GLY A 137 43.89 -100.13 -22.85
C GLY A 137 42.70 -100.58 -23.71
N ASP A 138 42.34 -99.70 -24.65
CA ASP A 138 41.17 -99.77 -25.52
C ASP A 138 40.86 -101.15 -26.14
N SER A 139 39.56 -101.49 -26.15
CA SER A 139 39.00 -102.45 -27.11
C SER A 139 37.58 -102.05 -27.51
N ARG A 140 37.39 -101.76 -28.81
CA ARG A 140 36.11 -101.34 -29.40
C ARG A 140 35.02 -102.40 -29.22
N GLY A 141 33.89 -102.05 -28.60
CA GLY A 141 32.70 -102.90 -28.51
C GLY A 141 31.40 -102.13 -28.69
N THR A 142 30.72 -102.32 -29.83
CA THR A 142 29.53 -101.52 -30.20
C THR A 142 28.21 -102.18 -29.78
N ARG A 143 27.21 -101.34 -29.50
CA ARG A 143 25.74 -101.58 -29.50
C ARG A 143 25.05 -102.05 -28.20
N ARG A 144 23.92 -101.35 -27.96
CA ARG A 144 22.63 -101.82 -27.39
C ARG A 144 22.67 -102.53 -26.02
N ARG A 145 22.14 -101.85 -25.01
CA ARG A 145 21.32 -102.48 -23.96
C ARG A 145 19.85 -102.10 -24.16
N THR A 146 19.10 -103.02 -24.75
CA THR A 146 17.63 -103.03 -24.64
C THR A 146 17.28 -103.61 -23.27
N SER A 147 16.44 -102.93 -22.50
CA SER A 147 16.04 -103.40 -21.17
C SER A 147 15.14 -104.64 -21.26
N ARG A 148 15.54 -105.77 -20.64
CA ARG A 148 14.59 -106.73 -20.03
C ARG A 148 15.24 -107.80 -19.14
N SER A 149 14.63 -107.95 -17.96
CA SER A 149 14.44 -109.17 -17.15
C SER A 149 15.57 -110.20 -17.00
N ALA A 150 15.89 -110.50 -15.73
CA ALA A 150 16.68 -111.67 -15.36
C ALA A 150 16.02 -112.99 -15.78
N THR A 151 16.86 -113.95 -16.19
CA THR A 151 16.52 -115.38 -16.31
C THR A 151 17.69 -116.14 -15.69
N VAL A 152 17.45 -116.92 -14.64
CA VAL A 152 18.50 -117.67 -13.94
C VAL A 152 18.89 -118.93 -14.73
N ARG A 153 20.19 -119.15 -14.92
CA ARG A 153 20.79 -120.45 -15.21
C ARG A 153 22.09 -120.58 -14.41
N PHE A 154 22.31 -121.75 -13.83
CA PHE A 154 23.61 -122.22 -13.33
C PHE A 154 24.36 -122.94 -14.49
N VAL A 155 25.60 -123.44 -14.25
CA VAL A 155 26.65 -123.87 -15.23
C VAL A 155 27.58 -122.69 -15.60
N ASP A 156 28.92 -122.75 -15.48
CA ASP A 156 29.83 -123.82 -15.00
C ASP A 156 31.07 -123.23 -14.27
N GLU A 157 31.87 -124.06 -13.61
CA GLU A 157 32.76 -123.64 -12.51
C GLU A 157 34.06 -122.89 -12.88
N THR A 158 34.45 -122.76 -14.16
CA THR A 158 35.80 -122.31 -14.53
C THR A 158 36.01 -120.80 -14.66
N ASP A 159 34.96 -120.01 -14.98
CA ASP A 159 35.07 -118.55 -15.16
C ASP A 159 34.96 -117.77 -13.82
N ASN A 160 34.90 -118.49 -12.71
CA ASN A 160 34.55 -117.94 -11.40
C ASN A 160 35.56 -116.94 -10.84
N LEU A 161 36.85 -117.02 -11.17
CA LEU A 161 37.86 -116.19 -10.49
C LEU A 161 37.74 -114.71 -10.86
N ASP A 162 37.66 -114.38 -12.14
CA ASP A 162 37.50 -112.99 -12.60
C ASP A 162 36.11 -112.45 -12.26
N GLN A 163 35.06 -113.28 -12.33
CA GLN A 163 33.72 -112.86 -11.88
C GLN A 163 33.68 -112.59 -10.37
N LEU A 164 34.31 -113.43 -9.54
CA LEU A 164 34.44 -113.23 -8.10
C LEU A 164 35.30 -112.00 -7.77
N HIS A 165 36.37 -111.73 -8.54
CA HIS A 165 37.14 -110.50 -8.42
C HIS A 165 36.30 -109.27 -8.78
N CYS A 166 35.53 -109.28 -9.87
CA CYS A 166 34.58 -108.21 -10.19
C CYS A 166 33.49 -108.04 -9.13
N LEU A 167 33.01 -109.13 -8.50
CA LEU A 167 32.00 -109.08 -7.44
C LEU A 167 32.58 -108.52 -6.13
N HIS A 168 33.78 -108.96 -5.72
CA HIS A 168 34.51 -108.40 -4.58
C HIS A 168 34.92 -106.94 -4.80
N GLN A 169 35.30 -106.56 -6.02
CA GLN A 169 35.54 -105.17 -6.39
C GLN A 169 34.25 -104.36 -6.29
N SER A 170 33.15 -104.82 -6.91
CA SER A 170 31.83 -104.18 -6.83
C SER A 170 31.32 -104.03 -5.39
N LEU A 171 31.58 -105.02 -4.51
CA LEU A 171 31.23 -104.96 -3.09
C LEU A 171 32.10 -103.97 -2.32
N ARG A 172 33.40 -103.87 -2.61
CA ARG A 172 34.29 -102.84 -2.04
C ARG A 172 33.90 -101.45 -2.51
N ASP A 173 33.63 -101.29 -3.80
CA ASP A 173 33.22 -100.04 -4.41
C ASP A 173 31.86 -99.60 -3.83
N LEU A 174 30.88 -100.51 -3.71
CA LEU A 174 29.59 -100.26 -3.05
C LEU A 174 29.75 -99.92 -1.56
N THR A 175 30.68 -100.57 -0.85
CA THR A 175 30.98 -100.25 0.56
C THR A 175 31.60 -98.85 0.68
N SER A 176 32.51 -98.49 -0.23
CA SER A 176 33.13 -97.15 -0.26
C SER A 176 32.12 -96.06 -0.66
N GLU A 177 31.20 -96.36 -1.58
CA GLU A 177 30.07 -95.50 -1.93
C GLU A 177 29.09 -95.35 -0.76
N GLN A 178 28.81 -96.41 0.00
CA GLN A 178 28.01 -96.33 1.22
C GLN A 178 28.67 -95.46 2.30
N VAL A 179 29.98 -95.60 2.52
CA VAL A 179 30.74 -94.72 3.43
C VAL A 179 30.71 -93.27 2.93
N ARG A 180 30.94 -93.04 1.63
CA ARG A 180 30.88 -91.69 1.03
C ARG A 180 29.49 -91.07 1.13
N LEU A 181 28.42 -91.83 0.90
CA LEU A 181 27.04 -91.40 1.13
C LEU A 181 26.76 -91.11 2.61
N GLY A 182 27.33 -91.89 3.54
CA GLY A 182 27.31 -91.60 4.97
C GLY A 182 27.97 -90.27 5.31
N ASP A 183 29.15 -90.00 4.74
CA ASP A 183 29.86 -88.73 4.88
C ASP A 183 29.10 -87.56 4.23
N ASP A 184 28.53 -87.73 3.04
CA ASP A 184 27.78 -86.69 2.34
C ASP A 184 26.44 -86.38 3.01
N ILE A 185 25.73 -87.40 3.52
CA ILE A 185 24.55 -87.21 4.37
C ILE A 185 24.97 -86.51 5.68
N SER A 186 26.10 -86.87 6.28
CA SER A 186 26.61 -86.21 7.49
C SER A 186 27.03 -84.76 7.24
N ARG A 187 27.62 -84.46 6.08
CA ARG A 187 27.92 -83.10 5.60
C ARG A 187 26.65 -82.29 5.35
N GLU A 188 25.65 -82.85 4.66
CA GLU A 188 24.39 -82.16 4.35
C GLU A 188 23.48 -82.02 5.59
N LEU A 189 23.50 -82.96 6.54
CA LEU A 189 22.91 -82.77 7.88
C LEU A 189 23.63 -81.67 8.66
N SER A 190 24.96 -81.64 8.63
CA SER A 190 25.75 -80.57 9.27
C SER A 190 25.57 -79.21 8.61
N ARG A 191 25.21 -79.18 7.32
CA ARG A 191 24.83 -77.96 6.58
C ARG A 191 23.41 -77.54 6.94
N ARG A 192 22.45 -78.46 6.89
CA ARG A 192 21.06 -78.23 7.31
C ARG A 192 20.98 -77.72 8.73
N ASN A 193 21.70 -78.33 9.68
CA ASN A 193 21.74 -77.87 11.07
C ASN A 193 22.30 -76.45 11.22
N ARG A 194 23.22 -76.00 10.35
CA ARG A 194 23.67 -74.60 10.30
C ARG A 194 22.59 -73.69 9.73
N THR A 195 21.98 -74.04 8.60
CA THR A 195 20.88 -73.23 8.03
C THR A 195 19.63 -73.21 8.92
N ASP A 196 19.38 -74.27 9.69
CA ASP A 196 18.33 -74.34 10.72
C ASP A 196 18.68 -73.44 11.90
N ALA A 197 19.93 -73.42 12.37
CA ALA A 197 20.38 -72.51 13.41
C ALA A 197 20.34 -71.05 12.94
N GLU A 198 20.74 -70.76 11.70
CA GLU A 198 20.68 -69.45 11.08
C GLU A 198 19.24 -68.97 10.86
N THR A 199 18.34 -69.83 10.38
CA THR A 199 16.91 -69.48 10.23
C THR A 199 16.18 -69.37 11.57
N LYS A 200 16.52 -70.20 12.57
CA LYS A 200 16.04 -70.01 13.95
C LYS A 200 16.58 -68.72 14.56
N LYS A 201 17.82 -68.32 14.25
CA LYS A 201 18.40 -67.04 14.68
C LYS A 201 17.73 -65.85 13.99
N THR A 202 17.48 -65.89 12.68
CA THR A 202 16.76 -64.80 12.00
C THR A 202 15.28 -64.74 12.40
N LEU A 203 14.63 -65.87 12.65
CA LEU A 203 13.28 -65.90 13.24
C LEU A 203 13.27 -65.38 14.69
N ALA A 204 14.31 -65.63 15.48
CA ALA A 204 14.47 -65.05 16.80
C ALA A 204 14.68 -63.53 16.71
N GLU A 205 15.61 -63.06 15.88
CA GLU A 205 15.85 -61.63 15.63
C GLU A 205 14.62 -60.90 15.06
N LEU A 206 13.79 -61.58 14.25
CA LEU A 206 12.52 -61.04 13.76
C LEU A 206 11.45 -61.04 14.86
N SER A 207 11.41 -62.06 15.72
CA SER A 207 10.50 -62.10 16.87
C SER A 207 10.87 -61.05 17.92
N GLU A 208 12.16 -60.83 18.15
CA GLU A 208 12.73 -59.77 18.98
C GLU A 208 12.32 -58.40 18.43
N LYS A 209 12.55 -58.13 17.13
CA LYS A 209 12.09 -56.91 16.46
C LYS A 209 10.57 -56.73 16.49
N ILE A 210 9.78 -57.81 16.45
CA ILE A 210 8.32 -57.75 16.59
C ILE A 210 7.92 -57.42 18.05
N VAL A 211 8.63 -57.98 19.04
CA VAL A 211 8.40 -57.67 20.46
C VAL A 211 8.84 -56.24 20.79
N GLU A 212 9.94 -55.75 20.23
CA GLU A 212 10.38 -54.35 20.34
C GLU A 212 9.36 -53.42 19.64
N SER A 213 8.93 -53.75 18.42
CA SER A 213 7.87 -53.05 17.69
C SER A 213 6.50 -53.08 18.39
N GLN A 214 6.26 -54.03 19.30
CA GLN A 214 5.05 -54.08 20.12
C GLN A 214 5.23 -53.46 21.52
N ARG A 215 6.48 -53.21 21.96
CA ARG A 215 6.76 -52.68 23.30
C ARG A 215 6.96 -51.18 23.35
N GLN A 216 7.49 -50.53 22.30
CA GLN A 216 7.61 -49.07 22.30
C GLN A 216 7.59 -48.39 20.91
N GLU A 217 6.37 -48.16 20.41
CA GLU A 217 6.02 -46.88 19.79
C GLU A 217 4.61 -46.48 20.23
N THR A 218 4.51 -45.66 21.28
CA THR A 218 3.31 -44.86 21.48
C THR A 218 3.18 -43.84 20.33
N VAL A 219 1.95 -43.42 20.02
CA VAL A 219 1.71 -42.44 18.94
C VAL A 219 2.48 -41.14 19.21
N SER A 220 2.66 -40.78 20.49
CA SER A 220 3.49 -39.67 20.96
C SER A 220 4.95 -39.78 20.50
N GLU A 221 5.62 -40.92 20.74
CA GLU A 221 7.04 -41.12 20.36
C GLU A 221 7.25 -41.06 18.84
N ARG A 222 6.26 -41.50 18.04
CA ARG A 222 6.31 -41.36 16.58
C ARG A 222 6.11 -39.90 16.13
N VAL A 223 5.21 -39.15 16.76
CA VAL A 223 5.01 -37.72 16.50
C VAL A 223 6.24 -36.92 16.91
N GLU A 224 6.84 -37.23 18.06
CA GLU A 224 8.07 -36.62 18.54
C GLU A 224 9.23 -36.88 17.58
N ARG A 225 9.42 -38.12 17.11
CA ARG A 225 10.45 -38.41 16.12
C ARG A 225 10.20 -37.71 14.79
N ARG A 226 8.94 -37.56 14.36
CA ARG A 226 8.61 -36.79 13.15
C ARG A 226 8.82 -35.28 13.35
N LEU A 227 8.64 -34.75 14.56
CA LEU A 227 9.03 -33.38 14.92
C LEU A 227 10.55 -33.22 14.89
N GLN A 228 11.31 -34.18 15.43
CA GLN A 228 12.78 -34.18 15.39
C GLN A 228 13.31 -34.29 13.95
N GLU A 229 12.71 -35.11 13.09
CA GLU A 229 12.99 -35.16 11.64
C GLU A 229 12.74 -33.80 10.98
N MET A 230 11.56 -33.20 11.18
CA MET A 230 11.27 -31.87 10.62
C MET A 230 12.18 -30.77 11.17
N GLU A 231 12.62 -30.88 12.43
CA GLU A 231 13.60 -29.97 13.02
C GLU A 231 15.03 -30.21 12.51
N GLN A 232 15.35 -31.41 12.02
CA GLN A 232 16.60 -31.71 11.31
C GLN A 232 16.53 -31.21 9.86
N ASP A 233 15.42 -31.44 9.15
CA ASP A 233 15.13 -30.89 7.83
C ASP A 233 15.24 -29.35 7.86
N MET A 234 14.63 -28.69 8.85
CA MET A 234 14.72 -27.23 9.04
C MET A 234 16.14 -26.75 9.40
N ARG A 235 16.99 -27.57 10.04
CA ARG A 235 18.40 -27.23 10.27
C ARG A 235 19.20 -27.34 8.97
N ALA A 236 18.99 -28.39 8.19
CA ALA A 236 19.63 -28.58 6.89
C ALA A 236 19.21 -27.49 5.89
N GLU A 237 17.92 -27.12 5.85
CA GLU A 237 17.42 -26.03 5.01
C GLU A 237 18.01 -24.67 5.44
N ARG A 238 18.14 -24.40 6.75
CA ARG A 238 18.86 -23.21 7.23
C ARG A 238 20.32 -23.19 6.78
N GLN A 239 21.05 -24.29 6.92
CA GLN A 239 22.45 -24.40 6.44
C GLN A 239 22.57 -24.20 4.92
N LEU A 240 21.58 -24.64 4.15
CA LEU A 240 21.54 -24.48 2.69
C LEU A 240 21.19 -23.03 2.30
N VAL A 241 20.30 -22.36 3.04
CA VAL A 241 20.01 -20.92 2.90
C VAL A 241 21.22 -20.07 3.31
N GLU A 242 21.87 -20.40 4.42
CA GLU A 242 23.10 -19.77 4.91
C GLU A 242 24.25 -19.93 3.90
N SER A 243 24.42 -21.12 3.32
CA SER A 243 25.37 -21.37 2.24
C SER A 243 25.09 -20.49 1.00
N ARG A 244 23.81 -20.32 0.62
CA ARG A 244 23.41 -19.41 -0.47
C ARG A 244 23.62 -17.94 -0.10
N GLN A 245 23.37 -17.56 1.15
CA GLN A 245 23.60 -16.20 1.64
C GLN A 245 25.09 -15.85 1.68
N ASN A 246 25.94 -16.80 2.04
CA ASN A 246 27.40 -16.66 1.97
C ASN A 246 27.89 -16.57 0.51
N GLN A 247 27.35 -17.39 -0.42
CA GLN A 247 27.61 -17.25 -1.86
C GLN A 247 27.20 -15.87 -2.41
N LEU A 248 26.01 -15.37 -2.02
CA LEU A 248 25.57 -14.02 -2.35
C LEU A 248 26.44 -12.94 -1.68
N GLY A 249 26.95 -13.18 -0.48
CA GLY A 249 27.93 -12.31 0.19
C GLY A 249 29.24 -12.22 -0.58
N HIS A 250 29.79 -13.34 -1.06
CA HIS A 250 30.97 -13.35 -1.93
C HIS A 250 30.72 -12.64 -3.27
N MET A 251 29.55 -12.84 -3.89
CA MET A 251 29.17 -12.09 -5.11
C MET A 251 29.01 -10.59 -4.83
N SER A 252 28.46 -10.21 -3.67
CA SER A 252 28.32 -8.81 -3.24
C SER A 252 29.68 -8.14 -3.02
N LEU A 253 30.63 -8.83 -2.38
CA LEU A 253 32.01 -8.35 -2.24
C LEU A 253 32.71 -8.19 -3.59
N GLN A 254 32.55 -9.15 -4.51
CA GLN A 254 33.09 -9.04 -5.88
C GLN A 254 32.48 -7.87 -6.65
N LEU A 255 31.17 -7.61 -6.49
CA LEU A 255 30.51 -6.43 -7.06
C LEU A 255 30.99 -5.13 -6.42
N GLN A 256 31.17 -5.09 -5.10
CA GLN A 256 31.67 -3.91 -4.38
C GLN A 256 33.12 -3.59 -4.76
N GLU A 257 33.96 -4.60 -4.97
CA GLU A 257 35.29 -4.44 -5.56
C GLU A 257 35.24 -3.94 -7.01
N ALA A 258 34.32 -4.47 -7.83
CA ALA A 258 34.17 -4.04 -9.22
C ALA A 258 33.67 -2.58 -9.32
N LEU A 259 32.81 -2.16 -8.40
CA LEU A 259 32.38 -0.77 -8.23
C LEU A 259 33.55 0.11 -7.81
N ARG A 260 34.32 -0.23 -6.77
CA ARG A 260 35.52 0.56 -6.41
C ARG A 260 36.56 0.65 -7.53
N LYS A 261 36.71 -0.40 -8.35
CA LYS A 261 37.55 -0.44 -9.56
C LYS A 261 36.95 0.32 -10.77
N ARG A 262 35.75 0.87 -10.62
CA ARG A 262 35.09 1.85 -11.51
C ARG A 262 35.16 3.26 -10.91
N ASP A 263 34.92 3.40 -9.60
CA ASP A 263 34.92 4.68 -8.88
C ASP A 263 36.28 5.40 -9.02
N VAL A 264 37.38 4.69 -8.81
CA VAL A 264 38.75 5.20 -9.04
C VAL A 264 38.95 5.70 -10.48
N LYS A 265 38.33 5.06 -11.48
CA LYS A 265 38.44 5.47 -12.89
C LYS A 265 37.56 6.68 -13.22
N THR A 266 36.49 6.90 -12.46
CA THR A 266 35.74 8.16 -12.53
C THR A 266 36.49 9.29 -11.83
N GLU A 267 37.19 9.02 -10.71
CA GLU A 267 38.07 10.01 -10.05
C GLU A 267 39.23 10.43 -10.97
N GLU A 268 39.95 9.47 -11.58
CA GLU A 268 41.00 9.72 -12.60
C GLU A 268 40.48 10.60 -13.76
N MET A 269 39.25 10.35 -14.23
CA MET A 269 38.65 11.11 -15.33
C MET A 269 38.12 12.48 -14.88
N GLU A 270 37.67 12.62 -13.64
CA GLU A 270 37.34 13.91 -13.03
C GLU A 270 38.58 14.79 -12.85
N GLU A 271 39.71 14.24 -12.39
CA GLU A 271 40.97 14.99 -12.32
C GLU A 271 41.41 15.46 -13.71
N LEU A 272 41.27 14.60 -14.73
CA LEU A 272 41.53 14.98 -16.11
C LEU A 272 40.62 16.14 -16.57
N VAL A 273 39.33 16.15 -16.21
CA VAL A 273 38.40 17.24 -16.51
C VAL A 273 38.74 18.51 -15.72
N LYS A 274 39.04 18.42 -14.42
CA LYS A 274 39.48 19.54 -13.58
C LYS A 274 40.75 20.18 -14.15
N SER A 275 41.71 19.38 -14.63
CA SER A 275 42.92 19.87 -15.29
C SER A 275 42.68 20.60 -16.62
N LYS A 276 41.61 20.25 -17.35
CA LYS A 276 41.18 20.94 -18.58
C LYS A 276 40.45 22.24 -18.25
N LEU A 277 39.59 22.24 -17.22
CA LEU A 277 38.87 23.43 -16.76
C LEU A 277 39.83 24.54 -16.31
N LEU A 278 40.85 24.19 -15.52
CA LEU A 278 41.90 25.14 -15.07
C LEU A 278 42.69 25.76 -16.24
N LYS A 279 42.89 25.02 -17.34
CA LYS A 279 43.52 25.56 -18.55
C LYS A 279 42.60 26.58 -19.23
N SER A 280 41.35 26.20 -19.47
CA SER A 280 40.33 27.10 -20.05
C SER A 280 40.09 28.35 -19.20
N GLU A 281 40.16 28.26 -17.87
CA GLU A 281 40.07 29.43 -16.99
C GLU A 281 41.30 30.35 -17.07
N SER A 282 42.51 29.81 -17.24
CA SER A 282 43.69 30.65 -17.44
C SER A 282 43.68 31.36 -18.80
N GLU A 283 43.24 30.69 -19.88
CA GLU A 283 42.97 31.29 -21.20
C GLU A 283 41.90 32.40 -21.13
N LYS A 284 40.76 32.13 -20.47
CA LYS A 284 39.68 33.10 -20.17
C LYS A 284 40.19 34.33 -19.43
N ASN A 285 41.14 34.18 -18.51
CA ASN A 285 41.72 35.31 -17.77
C ASN A 285 42.71 36.12 -18.63
N GLN A 286 43.49 35.49 -19.50
CA GLN A 286 44.32 36.20 -20.50
C GLN A 286 43.45 37.06 -21.44
N LEU A 287 42.32 36.52 -21.92
CA LEU A 287 41.36 37.26 -22.75
C LEU A 287 40.71 38.45 -22.01
N LYS A 288 40.41 38.33 -20.71
CA LYS A 288 39.94 39.47 -19.90
C LYS A 288 40.97 40.59 -19.84
N GLU A 289 42.25 40.26 -19.65
CA GLU A 289 43.31 41.26 -19.66
C GLU A 289 43.44 41.96 -21.02
N GLU A 290 43.27 41.22 -22.12
CA GLU A 290 43.27 41.81 -23.46
C GLU A 290 42.12 42.78 -23.66
N VAL A 291 40.90 42.41 -23.26
CA VAL A 291 39.74 43.33 -23.25
C VAL A 291 40.02 44.57 -22.40
N MET A 292 40.64 44.43 -21.23
CA MET A 292 41.06 45.57 -20.39
C MET A 292 42.17 46.42 -21.03
N ARG A 293 43.11 45.82 -21.77
CA ARG A 293 44.13 46.52 -22.57
C ARG A 293 43.51 47.28 -23.75
N PHE A 294 42.45 46.76 -24.38
CA PHE A 294 41.71 47.48 -25.42
C PHE A 294 40.85 48.61 -24.87
N ARG A 295 40.15 48.40 -23.74
CA ARG A 295 39.30 49.44 -23.12
C ARG A 295 40.09 50.69 -22.78
N ARG A 296 41.26 50.55 -22.12
CA ARG A 296 42.17 51.67 -21.83
C ARG A 296 42.62 52.47 -23.05
N LYS A 297 42.66 51.86 -24.24
CA LYS A 297 42.99 52.57 -25.50
C LYS A 297 41.80 53.35 -26.05
N LEU A 298 40.57 52.86 -25.82
CA LEU A 298 39.35 53.61 -26.14
C LEU A 298 39.23 54.83 -25.22
N ASP A 299 39.39 54.64 -23.91
CA ASP A 299 39.36 55.72 -22.90
C ASP A 299 40.34 56.86 -23.27
N GLN A 300 41.56 56.51 -23.71
CA GLN A 300 42.57 57.47 -24.21
C GLN A 300 42.15 58.22 -25.48
N SER A 301 41.39 57.59 -26.37
CA SER A 301 40.85 58.23 -27.58
C SER A 301 39.65 59.12 -27.28
N GLU A 302 38.85 58.81 -26.26
CA GLU A 302 37.70 59.60 -25.85
C GLU A 302 38.12 60.92 -25.20
N VAL A 303 39.18 60.91 -24.36
CA VAL A 303 39.80 62.14 -23.85
C VAL A 303 40.34 63.03 -25.00
N GLY A 304 40.93 62.44 -26.04
CA GLY A 304 41.37 63.19 -27.23
C GLY A 304 40.23 63.87 -27.99
N ARG A 305 39.05 63.24 -28.06
CA ARG A 305 37.81 63.81 -28.60
C ARG A 305 37.27 64.94 -27.72
N GLU A 306 37.37 64.82 -26.40
CA GLU A 306 36.87 65.84 -25.45
C GLU A 306 37.71 67.12 -25.48
N VAL A 307 39.03 67.03 -25.66
CA VAL A 307 39.88 68.21 -25.89
C VAL A 307 39.51 68.96 -27.18
N LEU A 308 39.10 68.23 -28.23
CA LEU A 308 38.61 68.85 -29.47
C LEU A 308 37.23 69.53 -29.28
N LEU A 309 36.35 68.96 -28.46
CA LEU A 309 35.04 69.57 -28.15
C LEU A 309 35.21 70.90 -27.38
N HIS A 310 36.05 70.91 -26.33
CA HIS A 310 36.37 72.15 -25.62
C HIS A 310 36.97 73.21 -26.56
N LYS A 311 37.75 72.80 -27.59
CA LYS A 311 38.30 73.73 -28.58
C LYS A 311 37.25 74.31 -29.54
N ILE A 312 36.16 73.59 -29.79
CA ILE A 312 34.99 74.08 -30.55
C ILE A 312 34.18 75.06 -29.69
N GLU A 313 33.98 74.76 -28.41
CA GLU A 313 33.28 75.62 -27.45
C GLU A 313 34.04 76.94 -27.20
N ASP A 314 35.37 76.90 -27.12
CA ASP A 314 36.26 78.08 -27.13
C ASP A 314 35.98 79.01 -28.32
N LEU A 315 35.74 78.44 -29.51
CA LEU A 315 35.46 79.19 -30.74
C LEU A 315 34.03 79.74 -30.78
N HIS A 316 33.05 78.99 -30.26
CA HIS A 316 31.69 79.51 -30.07
C HIS A 316 31.67 80.69 -29.09
N CYS A 317 32.43 80.61 -27.99
CA CYS A 317 32.61 81.72 -27.04
C CYS A 317 33.38 82.92 -27.63
N GLN A 318 34.13 82.76 -28.72
CA GLN A 318 34.76 83.88 -29.44
C GLN A 318 33.78 84.51 -30.45
N LEU A 319 32.98 83.68 -31.15
CA LEU A 319 31.89 84.15 -32.02
C LEU A 319 30.84 84.94 -31.24
N LEU A 320 30.43 84.48 -30.04
CA LEU A 320 29.43 85.17 -29.23
C LEU A 320 29.87 86.60 -28.87
N ARG A 321 31.14 86.78 -28.48
CA ARG A 321 31.69 88.12 -28.17
C ARG A 321 31.79 89.02 -29.40
N ALA A 322 32.12 88.47 -30.58
CA ALA A 322 32.09 89.23 -31.83
C ALA A 322 30.65 89.62 -32.26
N GLU A 323 29.66 88.82 -31.88
CA GLU A 323 28.22 89.13 -32.07
C GLU A 323 27.78 90.25 -31.11
N GLU A 324 28.25 90.24 -29.85
CA GLU A 324 28.05 91.29 -28.85
C GLU A 324 28.72 92.62 -29.25
N ASP A 325 30.00 92.60 -29.66
CA ASP A 325 30.74 93.77 -30.18
C ASP A 325 30.01 94.42 -31.37
N ARG A 326 29.36 93.61 -32.22
CA ARG A 326 28.55 94.11 -33.35
C ARG A 326 27.28 94.82 -32.87
N VAL A 327 26.65 94.34 -31.80
CA VAL A 327 25.46 94.97 -31.20
C VAL A 327 25.83 96.30 -30.53
N ASP A 328 26.96 96.37 -29.84
CA ASP A 328 27.41 97.64 -29.23
C ASP A 328 27.82 98.69 -30.28
N LEU A 329 28.46 98.28 -31.39
CA LEU A 329 28.66 99.16 -32.55
C LEU A 329 27.33 99.62 -33.16
N GLN A 330 26.33 98.75 -33.24
CA GLN A 330 24.98 99.12 -33.70
C GLN A 330 24.27 100.07 -32.72
N HIS A 331 24.56 99.99 -31.43
CA HIS A 331 24.08 100.93 -30.41
C HIS A 331 24.77 102.30 -30.51
N GLN A 332 26.08 102.33 -30.79
CA GLN A 332 26.82 103.57 -31.07
C GLN A 332 26.33 104.26 -32.35
N ILE A 333 26.06 103.52 -33.43
CA ILE A 333 25.43 104.04 -34.65
C ILE A 333 24.04 104.65 -34.35
N SER A 334 23.28 104.02 -33.45
CA SER A 334 21.97 104.53 -33.01
C SER A 334 22.08 105.87 -32.27
N GLN A 335 23.18 106.13 -31.55
CA GLN A 335 23.44 107.41 -30.88
C GLN A 335 23.98 108.48 -31.85
N VAL A 336 24.85 108.10 -32.80
CA VAL A 336 25.39 109.01 -33.83
C VAL A 336 24.30 109.50 -34.82
N THR A 337 23.23 108.72 -35.01
CA THR A 337 22.11 109.09 -35.89
C THR A 337 21.21 110.21 -35.31
N MET A 338 21.46 110.68 -34.08
CA MET A 338 20.65 111.70 -33.38
C MET A 338 21.35 113.07 -33.26
N HIS A 339 22.10 113.49 -34.29
CA HIS A 339 22.74 114.82 -34.34
C HIS A 339 22.08 115.78 -35.36
N HIS A 340 21.90 117.04 -34.92
CA HIS A 340 21.62 118.30 -35.65
C HIS A 340 20.18 118.88 -35.62
N GLN A 341 20.14 120.23 -35.56
CA GLN A 341 19.00 121.16 -35.75
C GLN A 341 17.97 121.24 -34.60
N THR A 342 17.62 122.40 -34.01
CA THR A 342 17.92 123.83 -34.34
C THR A 342 18.02 124.71 -33.08
N TYR A 343 18.71 125.86 -33.17
CA TYR A 343 18.65 127.00 -32.23
C TYR A 343 17.24 127.66 -32.27
N ALA A 344 16.80 128.55 -31.38
CA ALA A 344 17.37 129.83 -30.92
C ALA A 344 16.45 130.44 -29.82
N ASP A 345 16.77 131.49 -29.05
CA ASP A 345 18.00 132.11 -28.48
C ASP A 345 17.47 133.03 -27.32
N ASP A 346 18.02 134.13 -26.78
CA ASP A 346 19.14 135.05 -27.07
C ASP A 346 19.58 135.75 -25.74
N LYS A 347 20.41 136.82 -25.77
CA LYS A 347 21.13 137.35 -24.60
C LYS A 347 21.22 138.87 -24.44
N GLU A 348 21.60 139.25 -23.21
CA GLU A 348 22.48 140.37 -22.79
C GLU A 348 22.20 141.82 -23.27
N ASP A 349 21.96 142.71 -22.30
CA ASP A 349 22.78 143.93 -22.07
C ASP A 349 22.56 144.36 -20.61
N ASP A 350 23.43 144.10 -19.64
CA ASP A 350 24.83 144.50 -19.36
C ASP A 350 25.02 145.86 -18.63
N ARG A 351 25.46 145.73 -17.37
CA ARG A 351 26.20 146.68 -16.51
C ARG A 351 25.99 148.21 -16.66
N ARG A 352 24.75 148.67 -16.51
CA ARG A 352 24.34 149.94 -15.82
C ARG A 352 22.80 149.95 -15.73
N ILE A 353 22.11 150.17 -14.60
CA ILE A 353 22.17 151.28 -13.63
C ILE A 353 21.75 150.78 -12.22
N ARG A 354 22.57 151.00 -11.18
CA ARG A 354 22.38 150.43 -9.82
C ARG A 354 21.43 151.23 -8.88
N THR A 355 20.40 151.90 -9.42
CA THR A 355 19.50 152.77 -8.63
C THR A 355 18.01 152.65 -8.95
N VAL A 356 17.63 151.88 -9.97
CA VAL A 356 16.21 151.55 -10.25
C VAL A 356 15.75 150.33 -9.46
N VAL A 357 16.69 149.46 -9.09
CA VAL A 357 16.50 148.19 -8.35
C VAL A 357 15.55 148.37 -7.16
N GLU A 358 15.79 149.35 -6.29
CA GLU A 358 14.98 149.57 -5.08
C GLU A 358 13.52 149.97 -5.35
N ARG A 359 13.16 150.48 -6.53
CA ARG A 359 11.75 150.74 -6.89
C ARG A 359 11.11 149.49 -7.47
N SER A 360 11.78 148.83 -8.41
CA SER A 360 11.33 147.53 -8.93
C SER A 360 11.22 146.47 -7.83
N GLU A 361 12.02 146.53 -6.76
CA GLU A 361 11.93 145.60 -5.63
C GLU A 361 10.66 145.77 -4.78
N ARG A 362 10.07 146.98 -4.71
CA ARG A 362 8.82 147.20 -3.98
C ARG A 362 7.62 146.68 -4.76
N GLU A 363 7.54 147.02 -6.05
CA GLU A 363 6.53 146.50 -6.97
C GLU A 363 6.66 144.97 -7.13
N LYS A 364 7.90 144.46 -7.17
CA LYS A 364 8.19 143.01 -7.11
C LYS A 364 7.74 142.38 -5.80
N GLN A 365 7.96 142.99 -4.64
CA GLN A 365 7.50 142.45 -3.35
C GLN A 365 5.97 142.40 -3.26
N GLU A 366 5.27 143.39 -3.83
CA GLU A 366 3.80 143.39 -3.90
C GLU A 366 3.28 142.34 -4.88
N LEU A 367 3.91 142.19 -6.06
CA LEU A 367 3.60 141.12 -7.02
C LEU A 367 3.96 139.73 -6.49
N GLU A 368 5.08 139.55 -5.80
CA GLU A 368 5.48 138.30 -5.14
C GLU A 368 4.52 137.96 -4.01
N LYS A 369 4.05 138.95 -3.24
CA LYS A 369 3.00 138.76 -2.24
C LYS A 369 1.69 138.31 -2.87
N HIS A 370 1.25 138.92 -3.97
CA HIS A 370 0.06 138.48 -4.69
C HIS A 370 0.24 137.11 -5.38
N ILE A 371 1.44 136.78 -5.88
CA ILE A 371 1.77 135.44 -6.40
C ILE A 371 1.74 134.40 -5.27
N LEU A 372 2.21 134.74 -4.07
CA LEU A 372 2.12 133.87 -2.89
C LEU A 372 0.67 133.72 -2.39
N GLU A 373 -0.12 134.79 -2.39
CA GLU A 373 -1.56 134.76 -2.06
C GLU A 373 -2.36 133.96 -3.10
N LEU A 374 -2.03 134.06 -4.40
CA LEU A 374 -2.64 133.26 -5.46
C LEU A 374 -2.20 131.79 -5.39
N ARG A 375 -0.91 131.51 -5.13
CA ARG A 375 -0.42 130.14 -4.89
C ARG A 375 -1.06 129.52 -3.65
N ALA A 376 -1.26 130.30 -2.58
CA ALA A 376 -1.97 129.86 -1.37
C ALA A 376 -3.45 129.58 -1.66
N LYS A 377 -4.15 130.44 -2.40
CA LYS A 377 -5.55 130.19 -2.81
C LYS A 377 -5.70 128.98 -3.73
N LEU A 378 -4.72 128.74 -4.62
CA LEU A 378 -4.70 127.58 -5.50
C LEU A 378 -4.44 126.27 -4.72
N SER A 379 -3.54 126.30 -3.73
CA SER A 379 -3.19 125.13 -2.92
C SER A 379 -4.19 124.81 -1.80
N GLN A 380 -4.86 125.81 -1.22
CA GLN A 380 -5.70 125.61 -0.03
C GLN A 380 -7.07 124.97 -0.29
N CYS A 381 -7.59 124.99 -1.51
CA CYS A 381 -8.95 124.50 -1.79
C CYS A 381 -9.04 123.50 -2.96
N VAL A 382 -8.53 123.83 -4.15
CA VAL A 382 -8.78 123.01 -5.36
C VAL A 382 -7.79 121.85 -5.47
N VAL A 383 -6.49 122.15 -5.61
CA VAL A 383 -5.45 121.13 -5.83
C VAL A 383 -5.36 120.15 -4.65
N ALA A 384 -5.58 120.61 -3.41
CA ALA A 384 -5.70 119.73 -2.24
C ALA A 384 -6.89 118.77 -2.40
N SER A 385 -8.10 119.28 -2.67
CA SER A 385 -9.28 118.43 -2.82
C SER A 385 -9.17 117.39 -3.95
N GLU A 386 -8.61 117.77 -5.11
CA GLU A 386 -8.33 116.88 -6.23
C GLU A 386 -7.30 115.81 -5.86
N VAL A 387 -6.23 116.17 -5.13
CA VAL A 387 -5.25 115.21 -4.62
C VAL A 387 -5.86 114.29 -3.55
N GLU A 388 -6.74 114.78 -2.69
CA GLU A 388 -7.53 113.96 -1.75
C GLU A 388 -8.53 113.03 -2.45
N GLU A 389 -9.05 113.40 -3.63
CA GLU A 389 -9.92 112.54 -4.45
C GLU A 389 -9.15 111.50 -5.24
N LEU A 390 -7.99 111.86 -5.78
CA LEU A 390 -7.06 110.92 -6.39
C LEU A 390 -6.50 109.94 -5.36
N LYS A 391 -6.13 110.37 -4.13
CA LYS A 391 -5.81 109.47 -3.00
C LYS A 391 -6.97 108.53 -2.71
N ARG A 392 -8.19 109.04 -2.51
CA ARG A 392 -9.40 108.21 -2.30
C ARG A 392 -9.71 107.29 -3.48
N CYS A 393 -9.25 107.60 -4.70
CA CYS A 393 -9.42 106.77 -5.89
C CYS A 393 -8.36 105.67 -5.97
N ILE A 394 -7.10 106.01 -5.70
CA ILE A 394 -5.97 105.07 -5.59
C ILE A 394 -6.25 104.09 -4.46
N GLU A 395 -6.67 104.54 -3.28
CA GLU A 395 -7.08 103.66 -2.17
C GLU A 395 -8.22 102.70 -2.57
N ARG A 396 -9.20 103.17 -3.35
CA ARG A 396 -10.27 102.29 -3.87
C ARG A 396 -9.70 101.26 -4.84
N LYS A 397 -8.82 101.66 -5.76
CA LYS A 397 -8.15 100.75 -6.70
C LYS A 397 -7.13 99.82 -6.05
N ASP A 398 -6.51 100.20 -4.94
CA ASP A 398 -5.66 99.35 -4.12
C ASP A 398 -6.50 98.33 -3.34
N LYS A 399 -7.67 98.72 -2.82
CA LYS A 399 -8.64 97.81 -2.18
C LYS A 399 -9.26 96.83 -3.20
N GLU A 400 -9.61 97.29 -4.40
CA GLU A 400 -9.99 96.42 -5.52
C GLU A 400 -8.84 95.49 -5.93
N ARG A 401 -7.59 95.99 -5.98
CA ARG A 401 -6.41 95.17 -6.30
C ARG A 401 -6.18 94.09 -5.25
N THR A 402 -6.25 94.39 -3.95
CA THR A 402 -6.07 93.36 -2.90
C THR A 402 -7.24 92.37 -2.85
N GLN A 403 -8.46 92.80 -3.18
CA GLN A 403 -9.60 91.89 -3.38
C GLN A 403 -9.38 90.95 -4.58
N LEU A 404 -8.86 91.46 -5.70
CA LEU A 404 -8.51 90.64 -6.87
C LEU A 404 -7.31 89.73 -6.60
N THR A 405 -6.27 90.20 -5.90
CA THR A 405 -5.12 89.38 -5.48
C THR A 405 -5.58 88.23 -4.58
N THR A 406 -6.39 88.50 -3.55
CA THR A 406 -6.91 87.44 -2.68
C THR A 406 -7.87 86.48 -3.41
N HIS A 407 -8.65 86.95 -4.40
CA HIS A 407 -9.42 86.05 -5.27
C HIS A 407 -8.52 85.18 -6.16
N ILE A 408 -7.43 85.72 -6.70
CA ILE A 408 -6.45 84.97 -7.49
C ILE A 408 -5.71 83.96 -6.61
N GLU A 409 -5.33 84.32 -5.38
CA GLU A 409 -4.71 83.41 -4.39
C GLU A 409 -5.66 82.26 -4.04
N VAL A 410 -6.92 82.56 -3.74
CA VAL A 410 -7.96 81.54 -3.46
C VAL A 410 -8.15 80.64 -4.69
N LEU A 411 -8.31 81.19 -5.89
CA LEU A 411 -8.46 80.40 -7.13
C LEU A 411 -7.22 79.56 -7.44
N THR A 412 -6.02 80.04 -7.12
CA THR A 412 -4.76 79.30 -7.29
C THR A 412 -4.68 78.14 -6.29
N ALA A 413 -5.02 78.37 -5.02
CA ALA A 413 -5.12 77.30 -4.02
C ALA A 413 -6.20 76.27 -4.38
N ASP A 414 -7.33 76.71 -4.93
CA ASP A 414 -8.40 75.86 -5.46
C ASP A 414 -7.91 74.98 -6.62
N LEU A 415 -7.18 75.56 -7.58
CA LEU A 415 -6.58 74.85 -8.71
C LEU A 415 -5.50 73.87 -8.26
N GLU A 416 -4.60 74.28 -7.37
CA GLU A 416 -3.61 73.39 -6.75
C GLU A 416 -4.27 72.23 -5.98
N SER A 417 -5.40 72.49 -5.30
CA SER A 417 -6.12 71.43 -4.58
C SER A 417 -6.73 70.40 -5.55
N ARG A 418 -7.26 70.86 -6.69
CA ARG A 418 -7.78 70.01 -7.76
C ARG A 418 -6.64 69.25 -8.47
N GLU A 419 -5.49 69.87 -8.68
CA GLU A 419 -4.32 69.19 -9.26
C GLU A 419 -3.81 68.10 -8.31
N LYS A 420 -3.65 68.41 -7.02
CA LYS A 420 -3.27 67.44 -5.98
C LYS A 420 -4.31 66.31 -5.84
N GLN A 421 -5.60 66.58 -6.09
CA GLN A 421 -6.64 65.55 -6.18
C GLN A 421 -6.51 64.69 -7.45
N GLN A 422 -6.21 65.29 -8.61
CA GLN A 422 -5.97 64.58 -9.87
C GLN A 422 -4.71 63.70 -9.80
N GLN A 423 -3.64 64.19 -9.18
CA GLN A 423 -2.41 63.43 -8.91
C GLN A 423 -2.71 62.18 -8.07
N ARG A 424 -3.46 62.32 -6.95
CA ARG A 424 -3.91 61.17 -6.14
C ARG A 424 -4.79 60.18 -6.91
N MET A 425 -5.70 60.65 -7.76
CA MET A 425 -6.50 59.74 -8.60
C MET A 425 -5.63 58.99 -9.62
N LEU A 426 -4.59 59.63 -10.18
CA LEU A 426 -3.62 58.97 -11.06
C LEU A 426 -2.71 58.00 -10.30
N GLU A 427 -2.39 58.27 -9.04
CA GLU A 427 -1.66 57.35 -8.15
C GLU A 427 -2.52 56.12 -7.83
N GLN A 428 -3.76 56.32 -7.38
CA GLN A 428 -4.73 55.24 -7.13
C GLN A 428 -4.97 54.39 -8.40
N LEU A 429 -5.05 54.99 -9.59
CA LEU A 429 -5.16 54.23 -10.85
C LEU A 429 -3.90 53.43 -11.18
N LYS A 430 -2.68 53.92 -10.83
CA LYS A 430 -1.43 53.15 -10.98
C LYS A 430 -1.36 52.01 -9.97
N GLU A 431 -1.77 52.25 -8.72
CA GLU A 431 -1.85 51.23 -7.66
C GLU A 431 -2.82 50.11 -8.07
N ILE A 432 -4.05 50.47 -8.48
CA ILE A 432 -5.04 49.53 -9.01
C ILE A 432 -4.47 48.77 -10.21
N GLN A 433 -3.80 49.43 -11.16
CA GLN A 433 -3.16 48.76 -12.30
C GLN A 433 -2.02 47.81 -11.85
N SER A 434 -1.31 48.13 -10.77
CA SER A 434 -0.28 47.27 -10.17
C SER A 434 -0.91 46.03 -9.53
N CYS A 435 -1.95 46.21 -8.70
CA CYS A 435 -2.69 45.12 -8.06
C CYS A 435 -3.37 44.19 -9.08
N TYR A 436 -3.89 44.72 -10.19
CA TYR A 436 -4.38 43.89 -11.29
C TYR A 436 -3.26 43.07 -11.94
N LYS A 437 -2.04 43.62 -12.10
CA LYS A 437 -0.89 42.89 -12.64
C LYS A 437 -0.37 41.82 -11.69
N THR A 438 -0.33 42.06 -10.37
CA THR A 438 0.06 41.03 -9.40
C THR A 438 -0.98 39.92 -9.36
N CYS A 439 -2.26 40.25 -9.22
CA CYS A 439 -3.37 39.29 -9.25
C CYS A 439 -3.43 38.48 -10.56
N GLU A 440 -3.17 39.09 -11.72
CA GLU A 440 -3.12 38.36 -12.99
C GLU A 440 -1.90 37.41 -13.07
N ASN A 441 -0.78 37.76 -12.43
CA ASN A 441 0.40 36.89 -12.36
C ASN A 441 0.24 35.77 -11.33
N GLU A 442 -0.41 36.03 -10.19
CA GLU A 442 -0.82 35.03 -9.19
C GLU A 442 -1.82 34.04 -9.82
N ARG A 443 -2.78 34.52 -10.63
CA ARG A 443 -3.66 33.68 -11.44
C ARG A 443 -2.87 32.82 -12.43
N ARG A 444 -1.90 33.38 -13.16
CA ARG A 444 -1.03 32.59 -14.06
C ARG A 444 -0.21 31.53 -13.31
N GLN A 445 0.30 31.84 -12.12
CA GLN A 445 1.06 30.89 -11.30
C GLN A 445 0.19 29.75 -10.79
N THR A 446 -1.04 30.05 -10.33
CA THR A 446 -2.00 29.02 -9.92
C THR A 446 -2.57 28.22 -11.10
N GLU A 447 -2.69 28.81 -12.29
CA GLU A 447 -3.01 28.11 -13.55
C GLU A 447 -1.88 27.15 -13.97
N LEU A 448 -0.61 27.53 -13.78
CA LEU A 448 0.52 26.62 -14.00
C LEU A 448 0.56 25.49 -12.96
N GLN A 449 0.42 25.80 -11.67
CA GLN A 449 0.40 24.79 -10.59
C GLN A 449 -0.76 23.80 -10.75
N THR A 450 -1.95 24.25 -11.17
CA THR A 450 -3.09 23.36 -11.43
C THR A 450 -2.91 22.53 -12.69
N ALA A 451 -2.20 23.03 -13.72
CA ALA A 451 -1.80 22.21 -14.87
C ALA A 451 -0.74 21.16 -14.50
N GLU A 452 0.26 21.51 -13.68
CA GLU A 452 1.28 20.59 -13.17
C GLU A 452 0.65 19.48 -12.30
N LEU A 453 -0.26 19.83 -11.40
CA LEU A 453 -1.01 18.85 -10.59
C LEU A 453 -1.93 17.98 -11.46
N ALA A 454 -2.56 18.54 -12.50
CA ALA A 454 -3.36 17.76 -13.45
C ALA A 454 -2.49 16.75 -14.23
N GLN A 455 -1.28 17.14 -14.65
CA GLN A 455 -0.32 16.23 -15.29
C GLN A 455 0.12 15.13 -14.33
N GLN A 456 0.45 15.46 -13.08
CA GLN A 456 0.82 14.46 -12.05
C GLN A 456 -0.32 13.45 -11.80
N VAL A 457 -1.58 13.90 -11.81
CA VAL A 457 -2.75 13.00 -11.71
C VAL A 457 -2.90 12.14 -12.99
N GLU A 458 -2.63 12.69 -14.18
CA GLU A 458 -2.66 11.93 -15.43
C GLU A 458 -1.53 10.88 -15.49
N GLU A 459 -0.36 11.17 -14.92
CA GLU A 459 0.77 10.24 -14.81
C GLU A 459 0.52 9.15 -13.76
N ALA A 460 0.04 9.52 -12.57
CA ALA A 460 -0.32 8.58 -11.52
C ALA A 460 -1.49 7.65 -11.94
N THR A 461 -2.45 8.14 -12.72
CA THR A 461 -3.53 7.28 -13.27
C THR A 461 -2.99 6.32 -14.34
N LYS A 462 -2.07 6.76 -15.22
CA LYS A 462 -1.35 5.85 -16.14
C LYS A 462 -0.47 4.83 -15.42
N GLU A 463 0.00 5.10 -14.20
CA GLU A 463 0.71 4.13 -13.36
C GLU A 463 -0.25 3.13 -12.72
N ALA A 464 -1.36 3.59 -12.15
CA ALA A 464 -2.41 2.72 -11.64
C ALA A 464 -2.98 1.78 -12.74
N GLU A 465 -3.15 2.27 -13.97
CA GLU A 465 -3.55 1.45 -15.12
C GLU A 465 -2.49 0.40 -15.49
N ARG A 466 -1.19 0.76 -15.48
CA ARG A 466 -0.08 -0.19 -15.72
C ARG A 466 -0.07 -1.30 -14.67
N TYR A 467 -0.11 -0.95 -13.38
CA TYR A 467 -0.19 -1.94 -12.30
C TYR A 467 -1.45 -2.81 -12.37
N LEU A 468 -2.59 -2.27 -12.80
CA LEU A 468 -3.83 -3.02 -12.98
C LEU A 468 -3.78 -3.98 -14.19
N VAL A 469 -2.99 -3.68 -15.22
CA VAL A 469 -2.69 -4.61 -16.31
C VAL A 469 -1.71 -5.69 -15.86
N GLU A 470 -0.63 -5.34 -15.17
CA GLU A 470 0.35 -6.29 -14.59
C GLU A 470 -0.29 -7.25 -13.59
N PHE A 471 -1.21 -6.75 -12.75
CA PHE A 471 -2.02 -7.56 -11.84
C PHE A 471 -2.88 -8.59 -12.61
N LYS A 472 -3.58 -8.17 -13.66
CA LYS A 472 -4.41 -9.08 -14.50
C LYS A 472 -3.56 -10.14 -15.21
N GLN A 473 -2.37 -9.78 -15.68
CA GLN A 473 -1.42 -10.75 -16.26
C GLN A 473 -0.93 -11.75 -15.21
N SER A 474 -0.58 -11.26 -14.02
CA SER A 474 -0.15 -12.09 -12.89
C SER A 474 -1.27 -13.03 -12.40
N GLU A 475 -2.52 -12.56 -12.37
CA GLU A 475 -3.70 -13.38 -12.06
C GLU A 475 -3.95 -14.45 -13.13
N ALA A 476 -3.85 -14.11 -14.42
CA ALA A 476 -3.96 -15.09 -15.50
C ALA A 476 -2.87 -16.18 -15.41
N LEU A 477 -1.63 -15.80 -15.11
CA LEU A 477 -0.54 -16.76 -14.85
C LEU A 477 -0.81 -17.61 -13.59
N ARG A 478 -1.34 -17.01 -12.52
CA ARG A 478 -1.74 -17.73 -11.30
C ARG A 478 -2.81 -18.79 -11.60
N LEU A 479 -3.83 -18.45 -12.38
CA LEU A 479 -4.90 -19.37 -12.79
C LEU A 479 -4.38 -20.50 -13.68
N GLU A 480 -3.47 -20.20 -14.61
CA GLU A 480 -2.84 -21.21 -15.47
C GLU A 480 -1.91 -22.16 -14.68
N VAL A 481 -1.24 -21.68 -13.62
CA VAL A 481 -0.50 -22.51 -12.65
C VAL A 481 -1.44 -23.33 -11.77
N GLU A 482 -2.56 -22.76 -11.32
CA GLU A 482 -3.56 -23.45 -10.50
C GLU A 482 -4.24 -24.59 -11.29
N LYS A 483 -4.55 -24.37 -12.56
CA LYS A 483 -4.99 -25.39 -13.51
C LYS A 483 -3.95 -26.50 -13.68
N LYS A 484 -2.66 -26.16 -13.91
CA LYS A 484 -1.56 -27.15 -14.03
C LYS A 484 -1.38 -27.98 -12.74
N LYS A 485 -1.55 -27.36 -11.57
CA LYS A 485 -1.54 -28.03 -10.27
C LYS A 485 -2.69 -29.04 -10.15
N GLU A 486 -3.90 -28.69 -10.58
CA GLU A 486 -5.04 -29.61 -10.58
C GLU A 486 -4.87 -30.75 -11.60
N GLU A 487 -4.35 -30.47 -12.80
CA GLU A 487 -3.97 -31.51 -13.77
C GLU A 487 -2.93 -32.50 -13.21
N LEU A 488 -1.90 -31.99 -12.52
CA LEU A 488 -0.89 -32.84 -11.86
C LEU A 488 -1.49 -33.66 -10.72
N LYS A 489 -2.42 -33.09 -9.95
CA LYS A 489 -3.18 -33.78 -8.90
C LYS A 489 -4.06 -34.90 -9.48
N VAL A 490 -4.73 -34.68 -10.62
CA VAL A 490 -5.47 -35.73 -11.33
C VAL A 490 -4.51 -36.83 -11.81
N LYS A 491 -3.42 -36.49 -12.51
CA LYS A 491 -2.40 -37.45 -12.97
C LYS A 491 -1.79 -38.27 -11.81
N ALA A 492 -1.59 -37.66 -10.65
CA ALA A 492 -1.15 -38.34 -9.43
C ALA A 492 -2.23 -39.27 -8.84
N GLN A 493 -3.49 -38.84 -8.78
CA GLN A 493 -4.61 -39.69 -8.34
C GLN A 493 -4.84 -40.88 -9.28
N GLU A 494 -4.74 -40.69 -10.59
CA GLU A 494 -4.77 -41.75 -11.59
C GLU A 494 -3.62 -42.74 -11.41
N SER A 495 -2.40 -42.24 -11.21
CA SER A 495 -1.22 -43.07 -10.91
C SER A 495 -1.43 -43.90 -9.64
N ILE A 496 -1.95 -43.28 -8.57
CA ILE A 496 -2.33 -43.99 -7.33
C ILE A 496 -3.43 -45.03 -7.60
N ARG A 497 -4.39 -44.75 -8.49
CA ARG A 497 -5.44 -45.71 -8.88
C ARG A 497 -4.86 -46.90 -9.65
N GLN A 498 -3.89 -46.66 -10.54
CA GLN A 498 -3.15 -47.70 -11.25
C GLN A 498 -2.31 -48.55 -10.30
N TRP A 499 -1.59 -47.95 -9.35
CA TRP A 499 -0.83 -48.69 -8.33
C TRP A 499 -1.72 -49.50 -7.40
N LYS A 500 -2.85 -48.93 -6.93
CA LYS A 500 -3.87 -49.68 -6.19
C LYS A 500 -4.46 -50.85 -6.98
N LEU A 501 -4.59 -50.71 -8.30
CA LEU A 501 -5.04 -51.80 -9.19
C LEU A 501 -3.95 -52.87 -9.39
N LYS A 502 -2.67 -52.48 -9.56
CA LYS A 502 -1.52 -53.41 -9.62
C LYS A 502 -1.39 -54.19 -8.31
N TYR A 503 -1.45 -53.51 -7.17
CA TYR A 503 -1.45 -54.14 -5.85
C TYR A 503 -2.59 -55.16 -5.72
N LYS A 504 -3.83 -54.79 -6.07
CA LYS A 504 -4.98 -55.73 -6.09
C LYS A 504 -4.89 -56.86 -7.13
N LYS A 505 -3.93 -56.85 -8.07
CA LYS A 505 -3.61 -58.02 -8.91
C LYS A 505 -2.59 -58.91 -8.22
N LEU A 506 -1.46 -58.34 -7.79
CA LEU A 506 -0.40 -59.05 -7.08
C LEU A 506 -0.90 -59.72 -5.80
N ASP A 507 -1.78 -59.07 -5.05
CA ASP A 507 -2.47 -59.60 -3.88
C ASP A 507 -3.28 -60.88 -4.20
N ARG A 508 -4.05 -60.87 -5.30
CA ARG A 508 -4.79 -62.04 -5.79
C ARG A 508 -3.88 -63.15 -6.32
N GLU A 509 -2.73 -62.79 -6.88
CA GLU A 509 -1.72 -63.74 -7.34
C GLU A 509 -0.98 -64.38 -6.15
N MET A 510 -0.69 -63.61 -5.10
CA MET A 510 -0.20 -64.09 -3.80
C MET A 510 -1.18 -65.04 -3.12
N VAL A 511 -2.47 -64.68 -3.05
CA VAL A 511 -3.53 -65.55 -2.50
C VAL A 511 -3.60 -66.87 -3.28
N LYS A 512 -3.59 -66.83 -4.61
CA LYS A 512 -3.56 -68.04 -5.45
C LYS A 512 -2.30 -68.89 -5.25
N GLN A 513 -1.12 -68.27 -5.13
CA GLN A 513 0.10 -69.01 -4.82
C GLN A 513 -0.02 -69.67 -3.44
N ASN A 514 -0.52 -68.96 -2.43
CA ASN A 514 -0.77 -69.51 -1.10
C ASN A 514 -1.79 -70.66 -1.12
N GLU A 515 -2.87 -70.56 -1.91
CA GLU A 515 -3.81 -71.66 -2.16
C GLU A 515 -3.11 -72.89 -2.77
N THR A 516 -2.22 -72.70 -3.76
CA THR A 516 -1.45 -73.83 -4.33
C THR A 516 -0.40 -74.40 -3.36
N VAL A 517 0.23 -73.57 -2.53
CA VAL A 517 1.17 -74.00 -1.48
C VAL A 517 0.44 -74.81 -0.41
N ASN A 518 -0.75 -74.37 0.01
CA ASN A 518 -1.60 -75.13 0.94
C ASN A 518 -2.00 -76.48 0.34
N GLN A 519 -2.46 -76.52 -0.92
CA GLN A 519 -2.77 -77.79 -1.60
C GLN A 519 -1.56 -78.74 -1.72
N LEU A 520 -0.34 -78.22 -1.83
CA LEU A 520 0.89 -79.01 -1.80
C LEU A 520 1.26 -79.44 -0.37
N MET A 521 1.02 -78.60 0.63
CA MET A 521 1.21 -78.91 2.04
C MET A 521 0.24 -80.01 2.52
N ASP A 522 -1.03 -79.93 2.12
CA ASP A 522 -2.06 -80.94 2.39
C ASP A 522 -1.65 -82.30 1.79
N LYS A 523 -1.24 -82.31 0.51
CA LYS A 523 -0.72 -83.51 -0.17
C LYS A 523 0.52 -84.07 0.52
N ASN A 524 1.45 -83.21 0.95
CA ASN A 524 2.63 -83.65 1.70
C ASN A 524 2.24 -84.22 3.07
N SER A 525 1.25 -83.63 3.76
CA SER A 525 0.73 -84.16 5.04
C SER A 525 0.07 -85.54 4.86
N GLN A 526 -0.60 -85.76 3.73
CA GLN A 526 -1.21 -87.02 3.37
C GLN A 526 -0.16 -88.09 3.06
N VAL A 527 0.86 -87.76 2.25
CA VAL A 527 2.01 -88.65 1.99
C VAL A 527 2.81 -88.94 3.26
N LEU A 528 2.89 -88.00 4.21
CA LEU A 528 3.51 -88.25 5.52
C LEU A 528 2.71 -89.25 6.36
N LYS A 529 1.38 -89.16 6.39
CA LYS A 529 0.51 -90.17 7.04
C LYS A 529 0.71 -91.53 6.39
N GLU A 530 0.58 -91.62 5.07
CA GLU A 530 0.75 -92.88 4.32
C GLU A 530 2.13 -93.51 4.56
N LYS A 531 3.20 -92.71 4.62
CA LYS A 531 4.54 -93.18 4.98
C LYS A 531 4.63 -93.69 6.42
N ASP A 532 3.95 -93.06 7.37
CA ASP A 532 3.98 -93.47 8.78
C ASP A 532 3.03 -94.66 9.06
N ASP A 533 1.95 -94.82 8.30
CA ASP A 533 1.14 -96.05 8.21
C ASP A 533 1.97 -97.22 7.64
N LEU A 534 2.73 -96.98 6.57
CA LEU A 534 3.67 -97.96 6.00
C LEU A 534 4.79 -98.33 6.97
N LYS A 535 5.27 -97.39 7.82
CA LYS A 535 6.17 -97.73 8.94
C LYS A 535 5.47 -98.62 9.97
N GLY A 536 4.20 -98.36 10.29
CA GLY A 536 3.42 -99.21 11.20
C GLY A 536 3.29 -100.64 10.69
N GLN A 537 3.05 -100.80 9.39
CA GLN A 537 3.06 -102.10 8.70
C GLN A 537 4.45 -102.76 8.75
N LEU A 538 5.52 -102.00 8.47
CA LEU A 538 6.90 -102.49 8.53
C LEU A 538 7.30 -102.94 9.95
N LEU A 539 6.97 -102.17 10.98
CA LEU A 539 7.22 -102.53 12.39
C LEU A 539 6.45 -103.79 12.78
N SER A 540 5.21 -103.94 12.31
CA SER A 540 4.41 -105.15 12.52
C SER A 540 5.04 -106.38 11.84
N ALA A 541 5.56 -106.24 10.62
CA ALA A 541 6.27 -107.30 9.92
C ALA A 541 7.62 -107.64 10.57
N VAL A 542 8.36 -106.64 11.07
CA VAL A 542 9.59 -106.85 11.85
C VAL A 542 9.28 -107.61 13.15
N GLN A 543 8.20 -107.28 13.85
CA GLN A 543 7.78 -108.03 15.04
C GLN A 543 7.41 -109.49 14.73
N GLN A 544 6.80 -109.76 13.57
CA GLN A 544 6.55 -111.13 13.10
C GLN A 544 7.86 -111.88 12.81
N ILE A 545 8.82 -111.25 12.15
CA ILE A 545 10.16 -111.82 11.90
C ILE A 545 10.89 -112.09 13.23
N GLU A 546 10.79 -111.19 14.20
CA GLU A 546 11.43 -111.33 15.51
C GLU A 546 10.79 -112.45 16.35
N ASN A 547 9.49 -112.71 16.18
CA ASN A 547 8.83 -113.88 16.77
C ASN A 547 9.31 -115.19 16.12
N LEU A 548 9.35 -115.25 14.78
CA LEU A 548 9.86 -116.42 14.04
C LEU A 548 11.35 -116.71 14.35
N ARG A 549 12.15 -115.68 14.65
CA ARG A 549 13.52 -115.84 15.15
C ARG A 549 13.58 -116.49 16.53
N LYS A 550 12.68 -116.11 17.45
CA LYS A 550 12.59 -116.74 18.77
C LYS A 550 12.12 -118.19 18.67
N GLU A 551 11.17 -118.48 17.78
CA GLU A 551 10.74 -119.85 17.49
C GLU A 551 11.90 -120.71 16.92
N LEU A 552 12.79 -120.12 16.13
CA LEU A 552 14.02 -120.77 15.66
C LEU A 552 15.05 -120.98 16.78
N GLU A 553 15.28 -119.98 17.64
CA GLU A 553 16.13 -120.08 18.83
C GLU A 553 15.64 -121.17 19.79
N ASP A 554 14.33 -121.26 19.99
CA ASP A 554 13.63 -122.30 20.75
C ASP A 554 13.76 -123.70 20.11
N VAL A 555 14.06 -123.80 18.82
CA VAL A 555 14.37 -125.09 18.16
C VAL A 555 15.85 -125.43 18.30
N LEU A 556 16.75 -124.46 18.09
CA LEU A 556 18.20 -124.63 18.20
C LEU A 556 18.64 -125.03 19.62
N THR A 557 18.03 -124.43 20.65
CA THR A 557 18.25 -124.79 22.06
C THR A 557 17.77 -126.22 22.38
N LYS A 558 16.67 -126.68 21.78
CA LYS A 558 16.20 -128.06 21.91
C LYS A 558 17.12 -129.07 21.22
N THR A 559 17.72 -128.72 20.07
CA THR A 559 18.73 -129.58 19.43
C THR A 559 20.02 -129.67 20.25
N ALA A 560 20.48 -128.56 20.83
CA ALA A 560 21.66 -128.58 21.71
C ALA A 560 21.44 -129.48 22.96
N GLN A 561 20.26 -129.41 23.58
CA GLN A 561 19.91 -130.30 24.69
C GLN A 561 19.89 -131.80 24.30
N GLN A 562 19.51 -132.11 23.06
CA GLN A 562 19.57 -133.49 22.54
C GLN A 562 21.00 -133.96 22.28
N GLU A 563 21.91 -133.07 21.86
CA GLU A 563 23.34 -133.36 21.72
C GLU A 563 24.02 -133.57 23.08
N GLU A 564 23.72 -132.75 24.09
CA GLU A 564 24.17 -132.96 25.48
C GLU A 564 23.67 -134.31 26.04
N GLU A 565 22.42 -134.67 25.77
CA GLU A 565 21.85 -135.97 26.13
C GLU A 565 22.56 -137.17 25.45
N LEU A 566 23.12 -136.99 24.26
CA LEU A 566 23.93 -138.01 23.58
C LEU A 566 25.33 -138.09 24.20
N HIS A 567 25.96 -136.95 24.46
CA HIS A 567 27.26 -136.88 25.14
C HIS A 567 27.21 -137.54 26.54
N CYS A 568 26.14 -137.34 27.32
CA CYS A 568 25.92 -138.02 28.59
C CYS A 568 25.71 -139.54 28.50
N LYS A 569 25.39 -140.08 27.32
CA LYS A 569 25.33 -141.53 27.05
C LYS A 569 26.72 -142.05 26.64
N GLU A 570 27.50 -141.22 25.94
CA GLU A 570 28.87 -141.53 25.50
C GLU A 570 29.88 -141.54 26.65
N VAL A 571 29.75 -140.64 27.64
CA VAL A 571 30.56 -140.68 28.88
C VAL A 571 30.36 -141.99 29.66
N LYS A 572 29.12 -142.50 29.75
CA LYS A 572 28.86 -143.80 30.41
C LYS A 572 29.50 -144.98 29.65
N LEU A 573 29.70 -144.85 28.34
CA LEU A 573 30.44 -145.80 27.51
C LEU A 573 31.97 -145.69 27.66
N SER A 574 32.51 -144.59 28.20
CA SER A 574 33.94 -144.49 28.54
C SER A 574 34.24 -144.95 29.98
N GLU A 575 33.34 -144.71 30.93
CA GLU A 575 33.42 -145.25 32.29
C GLU A 575 33.41 -146.79 32.33
N MET A 576 32.60 -147.43 31.47
CA MET A 576 32.63 -148.90 31.31
C MET A 576 33.95 -149.43 30.72
N LYS A 577 34.72 -148.60 30.00
CA LYS A 577 36.01 -148.98 29.41
C LYS A 577 37.18 -148.78 30.38
N SER A 578 37.13 -147.80 31.28
CA SER A 578 38.19 -147.59 32.28
C SER A 578 38.26 -148.73 33.30
N GLN A 579 37.12 -149.34 33.65
CA GLN A 579 37.05 -150.52 34.50
C GLN A 579 37.75 -151.75 33.89
N GLN A 580 37.81 -151.86 32.56
CA GLN A 580 38.52 -152.94 31.87
C GLN A 580 40.05 -152.78 31.98
N ILE A 581 40.56 -151.55 31.83
CA ILE A 581 42.00 -151.25 31.78
C ILE A 581 42.70 -151.52 33.12
N ALA A 582 42.00 -151.33 34.24
CA ALA A 582 42.56 -151.54 35.58
C ALA A 582 43.10 -152.97 35.79
N LEU A 583 42.43 -153.98 35.23
CA LEU A 583 42.84 -155.39 35.32
C LEU A 583 44.04 -155.74 34.43
N GLU A 584 44.39 -154.90 33.46
CA GLU A 584 45.54 -155.10 32.56
C GLU A 584 46.85 -154.48 33.10
N GLN A 585 46.80 -153.83 34.27
CA GLN A 585 47.95 -153.08 34.81
C GLN A 585 48.79 -153.88 35.81
N GLU A 586 48.18 -154.73 36.64
CA GLU A 586 48.88 -155.61 37.60
C GLU A 586 49.89 -156.57 36.93
N ILE A 587 49.65 -156.93 35.66
CA ILE A 587 50.50 -157.83 34.88
C ILE A 587 51.85 -157.19 34.49
N ARG A 588 51.95 -155.85 34.46
CA ARG A 588 53.13 -155.13 33.93
C ARG A 588 54.28 -154.99 34.92
N GLU A 589 54.01 -154.94 36.23
CA GLU A 589 55.03 -154.63 37.26
C GLU A 589 56.15 -155.70 37.37
N VAL A 590 55.91 -156.91 36.87
CA VAL A 590 56.89 -158.01 36.84
C VAL A 590 58.07 -157.74 35.88
N GLN A 591 57.88 -156.91 34.84
CA GLN A 591 58.83 -156.80 33.72
C GLN A 591 59.99 -155.81 33.96
N ASP A 592 59.85 -154.83 34.86
CA ASP A 592 60.82 -153.73 35.07
C ASP A 592 62.10 -154.11 35.87
N THR A 593 62.29 -155.40 36.15
CA THR A 593 63.48 -155.91 36.83
C THR A 593 64.67 -156.17 35.90
N ALA A 594 64.43 -156.43 34.61
CA ALA A 594 65.46 -156.89 33.67
C ALA A 594 66.45 -155.79 33.22
N ASN A 595 65.96 -154.58 32.96
CA ASN A 595 66.65 -153.59 32.12
C ASN A 595 67.81 -152.83 32.80
N LYS A 596 68.22 -153.21 34.01
CA LYS A 596 69.19 -152.43 34.83
C LYS A 596 70.67 -152.83 34.64
N LEU A 597 70.96 -153.95 33.97
CA LEU A 597 72.33 -154.47 33.82
C LEU A 597 73.13 -153.87 32.65
N GLU A 598 72.46 -153.36 31.61
CA GLU A 598 73.10 -152.98 30.33
C GLU A 598 73.93 -151.68 30.38
N SER A 599 73.72 -150.87 31.42
CA SER A 599 74.20 -149.48 31.55
C SER A 599 75.72 -149.26 31.78
N LYS A 600 76.53 -150.32 31.88
CA LYS A 600 77.90 -150.22 32.46
C LYS A 600 79.08 -150.29 31.47
N LEU A 601 78.92 -150.81 30.25
CA LEU A 601 80.08 -151.18 29.41
C LEU A 601 80.75 -150.01 28.66
N GLN A 602 80.00 -148.98 28.26
CA GLN A 602 80.46 -148.03 27.23
C GLN A 602 81.31 -146.83 27.74
N LYS A 603 81.51 -146.66 29.06
CA LYS A 603 82.10 -145.42 29.63
C LYS A 603 83.63 -145.34 29.64
N GLN A 604 84.36 -146.40 29.28
CA GLN A 604 85.80 -146.50 29.61
C GLN A 604 86.78 -145.96 28.52
N ILE A 605 86.33 -145.71 27.29
CA ILE A 605 87.23 -145.48 26.13
C ILE A 605 87.62 -144.00 25.92
N LEU A 606 86.81 -143.04 26.40
CA LEU A 606 86.89 -141.64 25.97
C LEU A 606 88.02 -140.79 26.58
N VAL A 607 88.58 -141.16 27.73
CA VAL A 607 89.40 -140.26 28.57
C VAL A 607 90.85 -140.08 28.06
N GLN A 608 91.38 -141.02 27.27
CA GLN A 608 92.82 -141.08 26.99
C GLN A 608 93.34 -140.03 25.97
N ASN A 609 92.47 -139.43 25.15
CA ASN A 609 92.89 -138.60 24.02
C ASN A 609 93.11 -137.11 24.32
N GLN A 610 92.58 -136.58 25.44
CA GLN A 610 92.49 -135.13 25.65
C GLN A 610 93.86 -134.45 25.92
N MET A 611 94.75 -135.06 26.70
CA MET A 611 95.99 -134.42 27.21
C MET A 611 97.08 -134.18 26.15
N LYS A 612 96.77 -134.29 24.85
CA LYS A 612 97.72 -134.11 23.75
C LYS A 612 97.58 -132.79 22.99
N ILE A 613 96.54 -132.00 23.28
CA ILE A 613 96.17 -130.79 22.52
C ILE A 613 96.71 -129.50 23.16
N GLU A 614 96.79 -129.45 24.48
CA GLU A 614 97.04 -128.22 25.27
C GLU A 614 98.47 -127.65 25.13
N LYS A 615 99.40 -128.41 24.53
CA LYS A 615 100.78 -127.96 24.31
C LYS A 615 100.91 -126.92 23.19
N ASP A 616 100.14 -127.06 22.10
CA ASP A 616 100.35 -126.34 20.83
C ASP A 616 99.68 -124.94 20.78
N GLN A 617 99.21 -124.46 21.94
CA GLN A 617 98.49 -123.19 22.10
C GLN A 617 99.39 -122.05 22.62
N LEU A 618 100.30 -122.34 23.57
CA LEU A 618 101.11 -121.32 24.25
C LEU A 618 102.13 -120.59 23.34
N GLU A 619 102.57 -121.20 22.24
CA GLU A 619 103.53 -120.56 21.32
C GLU A 619 102.92 -119.45 20.44
N LYS A 620 101.59 -119.32 20.39
CA LYS A 620 100.90 -118.37 19.50
C LYS A 620 100.65 -116.99 20.11
N GLU A 621 100.50 -116.90 21.43
CA GLU A 621 100.08 -115.67 22.11
C GLU A 621 101.18 -114.59 22.08
N LEU A 622 102.46 -115.02 22.19
CA LEU A 622 103.63 -114.15 22.30
C LEU A 622 103.89 -113.30 21.03
N ALA A 623 103.34 -113.70 19.87
CA ALA A 623 103.43 -112.91 18.64
C ALA A 623 102.43 -111.74 18.58
N THR A 624 101.31 -111.81 19.31
CA THR A 624 100.21 -110.84 19.17
C THR A 624 100.41 -109.53 19.93
N THR A 625 101.25 -109.53 20.97
CA THR A 625 101.47 -108.36 21.85
C THR A 625 102.27 -107.25 21.16
N ASN A 626 103.32 -107.59 20.41
CA ASN A 626 104.19 -106.60 19.75
C ASN A 626 103.43 -105.73 18.74
N MET A 627 102.43 -106.29 18.05
CA MET A 627 101.66 -105.58 17.01
C MET A 627 100.67 -104.52 17.55
N ILE A 628 100.53 -104.42 18.88
CA ILE A 628 99.65 -103.45 19.54
C ILE A 628 100.40 -102.16 19.85
N HIS A 629 101.68 -102.25 20.24
CA HIS A 629 102.44 -101.11 20.77
C HIS A 629 102.62 -99.96 19.75
N GLU A 630 102.88 -100.27 18.48
CA GLU A 630 103.14 -99.26 17.44
C GLU A 630 101.91 -98.37 17.17
N LYS A 631 100.69 -98.94 17.23
CA LYS A 631 99.43 -98.25 16.91
C LYS A 631 99.03 -97.16 17.90
N ASP A 632 99.48 -97.25 19.14
CA ASP A 632 99.19 -96.24 20.15
C ASP A 632 100.12 -95.02 20.08
N GLN A 633 101.26 -95.13 19.37
CA GLN A 633 102.18 -94.02 19.16
C GLN A 633 101.70 -93.05 18.06
N GLU A 634 100.99 -93.54 17.03
CA GLU A 634 100.42 -92.70 15.97
C GLU A 634 99.29 -91.79 16.49
N ARG A 635 98.39 -92.35 17.31
CA ARG A 635 97.21 -91.68 17.89
C ARG A 635 97.53 -90.40 18.68
N LEU A 636 98.69 -90.37 19.33
CA LEU A 636 99.12 -89.21 20.14
C LEU A 636 99.46 -87.98 19.30
N ILE A 637 99.88 -88.17 18.03
CA ILE A 637 100.23 -87.06 17.13
C ILE A 637 98.95 -86.41 16.58
N GLU A 638 97.94 -87.22 16.25
CA GLU A 638 96.65 -86.75 15.72
C GLU A 638 95.93 -85.81 16.71
N MET A 639 95.85 -86.20 17.99
CA MET A 639 95.29 -85.34 19.06
C MET A 639 95.98 -83.98 19.19
N GLN A 640 97.27 -83.87 18.84
CA GLN A 640 98.01 -82.61 18.94
C GLN A 640 97.71 -81.63 17.78
N ALA A 641 97.10 -82.11 16.69
CA ALA A 641 96.60 -81.26 15.61
C ALA A 641 95.26 -80.59 15.99
N ASP A 642 94.29 -81.36 16.50
CA ASP A 642 92.95 -80.87 16.83
C ASP A 642 92.95 -79.78 17.91
N ILE A 643 93.84 -79.89 18.90
CA ILE A 643 94.02 -78.87 19.94
C ILE A 643 94.37 -77.51 19.32
N LYS A 644 95.14 -77.48 18.22
CA LYS A 644 95.48 -76.23 17.52
C LYS A 644 94.27 -75.68 16.77
N ASN A 645 93.53 -76.53 16.05
CA ASN A 645 92.33 -76.15 15.31
C ASN A 645 91.25 -75.55 16.24
N LEU A 646 90.98 -76.20 17.38
CA LEU A 646 90.04 -75.71 18.40
C LEU A 646 90.47 -74.37 19.01
N SER A 647 91.78 -74.12 19.14
CA SER A 647 92.30 -72.85 19.66
C SER A 647 92.08 -71.67 18.71
N ALA A 648 92.14 -71.91 17.39
CA ALA A 648 91.86 -70.90 16.36
C ALA A 648 90.37 -70.52 16.33
N ILE A 649 89.47 -71.51 16.30
CA ILE A 649 88.00 -71.29 16.33
C ILE A 649 87.59 -70.45 17.54
N ARG A 650 88.20 -70.69 18.71
CA ARG A 650 87.93 -69.91 19.93
C ARG A 650 88.31 -68.43 19.80
N ALA A 651 89.38 -68.11 19.06
CA ALA A 651 89.78 -66.72 18.80
C ALA A 651 88.79 -66.00 17.86
N GLU A 652 88.34 -66.66 16.78
CA GLU A 652 87.34 -66.09 15.88
C GLU A 652 86.00 -65.80 16.58
N LEU A 653 85.52 -66.74 17.39
CA LEU A 653 84.30 -66.54 18.19
C LEU A 653 84.44 -65.37 19.17
N THR A 654 85.61 -65.21 19.79
CA THR A 654 85.88 -64.09 20.69
C THR A 654 85.80 -62.74 19.94
N ASN A 655 86.38 -62.65 18.74
CA ASN A 655 86.34 -61.42 17.94
C ASN A 655 84.89 -61.05 17.58
N ARG A 656 84.09 -62.00 17.04
CA ARG A 656 82.68 -61.76 16.67
C ARG A 656 81.85 -61.24 17.84
N VAL A 657 82.04 -61.77 19.05
CA VAL A 657 81.34 -61.28 20.26
C VAL A 657 81.69 -59.81 20.56
N THR A 658 82.92 -59.36 20.30
CA THR A 658 83.27 -57.93 20.47
C THR A 658 82.72 -57.02 19.38
N GLU A 659 82.35 -57.56 18.21
CA GLU A 659 81.74 -56.81 17.11
C GLU A 659 80.24 -56.66 17.32
N GLU A 660 79.55 -57.75 17.70
CA GLU A 660 78.14 -57.73 18.12
C GLU A 660 77.90 -56.75 19.29
N GLU A 661 78.75 -56.77 20.31
CA GLU A 661 78.63 -55.86 21.47
C GLU A 661 78.95 -54.39 21.11
N LYS A 662 79.65 -54.11 19.98
CA LYS A 662 79.78 -52.75 19.41
C LYS A 662 78.52 -52.38 18.62
N ALA A 663 78.00 -53.28 17.78
CA ALA A 663 76.79 -53.06 16.99
C ALA A 663 75.57 -52.78 17.90
N LYS A 664 75.39 -53.60 18.94
CA LYS A 664 74.40 -53.41 20.01
C LYS A 664 74.51 -52.02 20.67
N LYS A 665 75.73 -51.55 20.99
CA LYS A 665 75.95 -50.21 21.56
C LYS A 665 75.63 -49.07 20.58
N ALA A 666 75.78 -49.28 19.28
CA ALA A 666 75.33 -48.33 18.26
C ALA A 666 73.79 -48.30 18.15
N LEU A 667 73.15 -49.47 18.14
CA LEU A 667 71.69 -49.61 18.12
C LEU A 667 71.04 -48.97 19.35
N CYS A 668 71.57 -49.18 20.57
CA CYS A 668 71.06 -48.53 21.78
C CYS A 668 71.11 -46.99 21.72
N LYS A 669 72.13 -46.40 21.07
CA LYS A 669 72.19 -44.95 20.84
C LYS A 669 71.11 -44.51 19.85
N SER A 670 71.03 -45.18 18.70
CA SER A 670 70.02 -44.88 17.68
C SER A 670 68.58 -44.99 18.21
N LEU A 671 68.31 -45.94 19.12
CA LEU A 671 67.02 -46.07 19.80
C LEU A 671 66.76 -44.90 20.76
N SER A 672 67.75 -44.47 21.53
CA SER A 672 67.62 -43.30 22.42
C SER A 672 67.38 -42.00 21.65
N ASP A 673 68.03 -41.82 20.50
CA ASP A 673 67.85 -40.62 19.69
C ASP A 673 66.54 -40.63 18.88
N LEU A 674 66.07 -41.81 18.44
CA LEU A 674 64.71 -41.98 17.91
C LEU A 674 63.63 -41.74 18.97
N GLN A 675 63.87 -42.17 20.22
CA GLN A 675 62.94 -41.93 21.33
C GLN A 675 62.80 -40.42 21.61
N LYS A 676 63.90 -39.66 21.66
CA LYS A 676 63.85 -38.19 21.81
C LYS A 676 63.10 -37.52 20.66
N GLN A 677 63.27 -37.99 19.43
CA GLN A 677 62.51 -37.48 18.27
C GLN A 677 61.02 -37.86 18.32
N HIS A 678 60.66 -38.96 18.98
CA HIS A 678 59.26 -39.29 19.25
C HIS A 678 58.69 -38.36 20.33
N GLU A 679 59.42 -38.17 21.43
CA GLU A 679 59.05 -37.29 22.55
C GLU A 679 58.86 -35.84 22.07
N SER A 680 59.77 -35.27 21.28
CA SER A 680 59.61 -33.90 20.76
C SER A 680 58.42 -33.76 19.80
N LYS A 681 58.21 -34.73 18.90
CA LYS A 681 57.03 -34.75 18.01
C LYS A 681 55.72 -34.93 18.77
N GLN A 682 55.75 -35.63 19.91
CA GLN A 682 54.61 -35.78 20.80
C GLN A 682 54.33 -34.47 21.56
N GLU A 683 55.36 -33.72 21.96
CA GLU A 683 55.20 -32.36 22.49
C GLU A 683 54.60 -31.41 21.44
N ASP A 684 55.14 -31.38 20.21
CA ASP A 684 54.58 -30.61 19.07
C ASP A 684 53.12 -30.98 18.75
N MET A 685 52.78 -32.28 18.84
CA MET A 685 51.40 -32.74 18.73
C MET A 685 50.53 -32.21 19.87
N THR A 686 51.03 -32.14 21.11
CA THR A 686 50.25 -31.59 22.24
C THR A 686 50.10 -30.07 22.20
N THR A 687 51.08 -29.33 21.68
CA THR A 687 50.97 -27.87 21.51
C THR A 687 49.99 -27.52 20.40
N THR A 688 50.08 -28.18 19.24
CA THR A 688 49.11 -28.03 18.15
C THR A 688 47.70 -28.48 18.54
N CYS A 689 47.53 -29.59 19.27
CA CYS A 689 46.23 -29.97 19.84
C CYS A 689 45.69 -28.95 20.84
N ARG A 690 46.54 -28.30 21.65
CA ARG A 690 46.13 -27.24 22.58
C ARG A 690 45.72 -25.97 21.82
N GLN A 691 46.42 -25.59 20.76
CA GLN A 691 46.06 -24.45 19.91
C GLN A 691 44.73 -24.70 19.19
N LEU A 692 44.58 -25.84 18.50
CA LEU A 692 43.33 -26.24 17.86
C LEU A 692 42.15 -26.34 18.85
N LYS A 693 42.43 -26.62 20.13
CA LYS A 693 41.41 -26.55 21.18
C LYS A 693 41.02 -25.10 21.49
N MET A 694 41.97 -24.18 21.66
CA MET A 694 41.68 -22.76 21.89
C MET A 694 40.94 -22.13 20.71
N GLU A 695 41.31 -22.45 19.47
CA GLU A 695 40.62 -22.00 18.25
C GLU A 695 39.16 -22.51 18.20
N ARG A 696 38.90 -23.76 18.63
CA ARG A 696 37.53 -24.29 18.78
C ARG A 696 36.75 -23.60 19.91
N GLU A 697 37.39 -23.28 21.02
CA GLU A 697 36.76 -22.58 22.14
C GLU A 697 36.39 -21.13 21.75
N VAL A 698 37.25 -20.44 20.97
CA VAL A 698 36.95 -19.13 20.38
C VAL A 698 35.80 -19.21 19.37
N HIS A 699 35.86 -20.11 18.38
CA HIS A 699 34.78 -20.26 17.40
C HIS A 699 33.45 -20.70 18.04
N GLN A 700 33.49 -21.46 19.13
CA GLN A 700 32.27 -21.79 19.88
C GLN A 700 31.71 -20.55 20.60
N GLN A 701 32.55 -19.69 21.19
CA GLN A 701 32.11 -18.42 21.75
C GLN A 701 31.52 -17.50 20.66
N GLU A 702 32.18 -17.35 19.51
CA GLU A 702 31.67 -16.57 18.37
C GLU A 702 30.30 -17.08 17.87
N LEU A 703 30.08 -18.40 17.87
CA LEU A 703 28.80 -19.04 17.55
C LEU A 703 27.74 -18.86 18.65
N GLU A 704 28.11 -18.70 19.91
CA GLU A 704 27.17 -18.40 21.00
C GLU A 704 26.82 -16.90 21.04
N ASP A 705 27.79 -16.01 20.79
CA ASP A 705 27.61 -14.57 20.68
C ASP A 705 26.70 -14.21 19.50
N THR A 706 26.99 -14.72 18.29
CA THR A 706 26.13 -14.50 17.10
C THR A 706 24.73 -15.10 17.24
N ARG A 707 24.56 -16.21 17.96
CA ARG A 707 23.23 -16.73 18.34
C ARG A 707 22.50 -15.78 19.30
N SER A 708 23.22 -15.17 20.24
CA SER A 708 22.66 -14.16 21.14
C SER A 708 22.24 -12.90 20.39
N GLU A 709 23.05 -12.43 19.43
CA GLU A 709 22.73 -11.30 18.55
C GLU A 709 21.52 -11.61 17.66
N LEU A 710 21.48 -12.78 17.02
CA LEU A 710 20.34 -13.22 16.22
C LEU A 710 19.05 -13.29 17.04
N GLN A 711 19.11 -13.78 18.29
CA GLN A 711 17.97 -13.79 19.20
C GLN A 711 17.58 -12.38 19.68
N ASN A 712 18.54 -11.48 19.88
CA ASN A 712 18.29 -10.07 20.21
C ASN A 712 17.65 -9.31 19.03
N VAL A 713 18.14 -9.51 17.81
CA VAL A 713 17.56 -8.98 16.57
C VAL A 713 16.17 -9.55 16.34
N LYS A 714 15.98 -10.86 16.51
CA LYS A 714 14.67 -11.51 16.43
C LYS A 714 13.67 -10.91 17.42
N THR A 715 14.02 -10.80 18.71
CA THR A 715 13.09 -10.20 19.68
C THR A 715 12.86 -8.71 19.44
N LYS A 716 13.82 -7.96 18.88
CA LYS A 716 13.58 -6.58 18.41
C LYS A 716 12.56 -6.58 17.27
N HIS A 717 12.73 -7.42 16.25
CA HIS A 717 11.78 -7.55 15.16
C HIS A 717 10.38 -7.96 15.65
N GLU A 718 10.27 -8.90 16.57
CA GLU A 718 9.00 -9.30 17.21
C GLU A 718 8.33 -8.15 17.96
N ARG A 719 9.09 -7.30 18.69
CA ARG A 719 8.56 -6.07 19.33
C ARG A 719 8.08 -5.06 18.28
N ASN A 720 8.91 -4.74 17.29
CA ASN A 720 8.56 -3.80 16.21
C ASN A 720 7.30 -4.26 15.45
N VAL A 721 7.15 -5.56 15.19
CA VAL A 721 5.95 -6.14 14.56
C VAL A 721 4.73 -6.05 15.49
N GLN A 722 4.89 -6.30 16.80
CA GLN A 722 3.80 -6.11 17.76
C GLN A 722 3.38 -4.64 17.90
N GLU A 723 4.30 -3.69 17.80
CA GLU A 723 4.06 -2.25 17.82
C GLU A 723 3.38 -1.77 16.52
N LEU A 724 3.86 -2.19 15.36
CA LEU A 724 3.19 -1.95 14.08
C LEU A 724 1.77 -2.56 14.06
N MET A 725 1.57 -3.74 14.65
CA MET A 725 0.24 -4.31 14.87
C MET A 725 -0.61 -3.57 15.91
N LYS A 726 -0.05 -2.73 16.80
CA LYS A 726 -0.83 -1.82 17.65
C LYS A 726 -1.26 -0.59 16.85
N LEU A 727 -0.33 0.02 16.11
CA LEU A 727 -0.60 1.18 15.24
C LEU A 727 -1.70 0.85 14.21
N PHE A 728 -1.59 -0.23 13.44
CA PHE A 728 -2.65 -0.66 12.51
C PHE A 728 -3.99 -0.97 13.18
N ARG A 729 -4.02 -1.31 14.48
CA ARG A 729 -5.28 -1.46 15.23
C ARG A 729 -5.84 -0.10 15.66
N GLN A 730 -4.98 0.84 16.06
CA GLN A 730 -5.36 2.22 16.42
C GLN A 730 -5.93 2.95 15.19
N GLU A 731 -5.18 3.00 14.09
CA GLU A 731 -5.61 3.53 12.78
C GLU A 731 -6.94 2.91 12.33
N LYS A 732 -7.11 1.59 12.47
CA LYS A 732 -8.38 0.93 12.18
C LYS A 732 -9.51 1.41 13.10
N THR A 733 -9.28 1.49 14.41
CA THR A 733 -10.31 1.98 15.34
C THR A 733 -10.65 3.46 15.13
N GLU A 734 -9.70 4.26 14.65
CA GLU A 734 -9.85 5.66 14.30
C GLU A 734 -10.62 5.83 12.98
N GLY A 735 -10.33 5.03 11.96
CA GLY A 735 -11.19 4.91 10.78
C GLY A 735 -12.61 4.46 11.15
N GLU A 736 -12.76 3.52 12.09
CA GLU A 736 -14.06 3.10 12.60
C GLU A 736 -14.77 4.17 13.46
N THR A 737 -14.08 5.07 14.16
CA THR A 737 -14.72 6.23 14.83
C THR A 737 -15.08 7.31 13.82
N GLN A 738 -14.21 7.66 12.87
CA GLN A 738 -14.49 8.61 11.79
C GLN A 738 -15.72 8.18 10.97
N ILE A 739 -15.79 6.90 10.56
CA ILE A 739 -16.97 6.34 9.87
C ILE A 739 -18.23 6.39 10.74
N ARG A 740 -18.13 6.30 12.07
CA ARG A 740 -19.27 6.48 12.98
C ARG A 740 -19.70 7.95 13.11
N MET A 741 -18.77 8.90 13.12
CA MET A 741 -19.06 10.33 13.13
C MET A 741 -19.72 10.78 11.82
N LEU A 742 -19.13 10.45 10.67
CA LEU A 742 -19.70 10.72 9.34
C LEU A 742 -21.10 10.11 9.16
N LYS A 743 -21.37 8.92 9.72
CA LYS A 743 -22.71 8.30 9.73
C LYS A 743 -23.73 9.05 10.60
N LYS A 744 -23.28 9.71 11.66
CA LYS A 744 -24.12 10.57 12.51
C LYS A 744 -24.38 11.91 11.82
N GLU A 745 -23.34 12.54 11.28
CA GLU A 745 -23.42 13.79 10.52
C GLU A 745 -24.38 13.64 9.33
N LEU A 746 -24.25 12.58 8.52
CA LEU A 746 -25.18 12.26 7.42
C LEU A 746 -26.63 12.04 7.90
N LEU A 747 -26.84 11.55 9.13
CA LEU A 747 -28.18 11.42 9.71
C LEU A 747 -28.74 12.78 10.14
N ASP A 748 -27.90 13.64 10.71
CA ASP A 748 -28.25 14.99 11.14
C ASP A 748 -28.50 15.92 9.94
N GLU A 749 -27.66 15.88 8.89
CA GLU A 749 -27.92 16.47 7.57
C GLU A 749 -29.25 15.99 6.98
N LYS A 750 -29.50 14.67 6.98
CA LYS A 750 -30.77 14.09 6.52
C LYS A 750 -31.97 14.56 7.35
N ASN A 751 -31.77 15.01 8.59
CA ASN A 751 -32.81 15.64 9.41
C ASN A 751 -32.96 17.14 9.10
N VAL A 752 -31.86 17.87 8.85
CA VAL A 752 -31.86 19.26 8.35
C VAL A 752 -32.57 19.35 7.00
N VAL A 753 -32.26 18.48 6.04
CA VAL A 753 -32.93 18.42 4.72
C VAL A 753 -34.43 18.12 4.86
N LYS A 754 -34.85 17.27 5.82
CA LYS A 754 -36.28 17.09 6.14
C LYS A 754 -36.91 18.33 6.77
N ALA A 755 -36.18 19.11 7.56
CA ALA A 755 -36.68 20.36 8.14
C ALA A 755 -36.83 21.44 7.04
N GLN A 756 -35.79 21.65 6.24
CA GLN A 756 -35.79 22.56 5.09
C GLN A 756 -36.90 22.20 4.08
N ARG A 757 -37.10 20.92 3.74
CA ARG A 757 -38.22 20.50 2.87
C ARG A 757 -39.59 20.86 3.43
N ARG A 758 -39.81 20.72 4.75
CA ARG A 758 -41.06 21.14 5.40
C ARG A 758 -41.22 22.67 5.42
N GLN A 759 -40.12 23.41 5.54
CA GLN A 759 -40.14 24.87 5.43
C GLN A 759 -40.43 25.31 3.98
N LEU A 760 -39.83 24.67 2.98
CA LEU A 760 -40.13 24.92 1.56
C LEU A 760 -41.60 24.64 1.23
N GLU A 761 -42.18 23.54 1.74
CA GLU A 761 -43.61 23.28 1.51
C GLU A 761 -44.51 24.30 2.22
N LYS A 762 -44.13 24.81 3.40
CA LYS A 762 -44.84 25.94 4.04
C LYS A 762 -44.77 27.21 3.19
N MET A 763 -43.57 27.63 2.78
CA MET A 763 -43.37 28.80 1.93
C MET A 763 -44.13 28.65 0.60
N LYS A 764 -44.17 27.45 0.02
CA LYS A 764 -44.96 27.15 -1.17
C LYS A 764 -46.46 27.31 -0.90
N MET A 765 -46.99 26.71 0.17
CA MET A 765 -48.40 26.87 0.57
C MET A 765 -48.76 28.34 0.91
N GLU A 766 -47.80 29.16 1.30
CA GLU A 766 -47.95 30.61 1.50
C GLU A 766 -47.94 31.37 0.16
N CYS A 767 -47.05 31.02 -0.78
CA CYS A 767 -47.07 31.55 -2.15
C CYS A 767 -48.34 31.16 -2.93
N ASP A 768 -48.80 29.92 -2.78
CA ASP A 768 -50.03 29.41 -3.40
C ASP A 768 -51.24 30.23 -2.90
N LYS A 769 -51.35 30.46 -1.57
CA LYS A 769 -52.36 31.36 -0.98
C LYS A 769 -52.25 32.80 -1.47
N LEU A 770 -51.06 33.39 -1.48
CA LEU A 770 -50.86 34.76 -1.97
C LEU A 770 -51.23 34.89 -3.46
N THR A 771 -51.12 33.80 -4.23
CA THR A 771 -51.59 33.74 -5.63
C THR A 771 -53.11 33.63 -5.72
N GLU A 772 -53.75 32.85 -4.85
CA GLU A 772 -55.22 32.81 -4.71
C GLU A 772 -55.79 34.17 -4.26
N GLU A 773 -55.15 34.84 -3.30
CA GLU A 773 -55.52 36.19 -2.83
C GLU A 773 -55.29 37.24 -3.92
N LEU A 774 -54.18 37.17 -4.67
CA LEU A 774 -53.92 38.07 -5.79
C LEU A 774 -54.97 37.91 -6.90
N THR A 775 -55.29 36.68 -7.31
CA THR A 775 -56.30 36.43 -8.35
C THR A 775 -57.71 36.83 -7.92
N GLN A 776 -58.06 36.66 -6.63
CA GLN A 776 -59.31 37.20 -6.07
C GLN A 776 -59.32 38.74 -6.12
N ASN A 777 -58.24 39.41 -5.73
CA ASN A 777 -58.11 40.87 -5.82
C ASN A 777 -58.16 41.37 -7.28
N GLU A 778 -57.56 40.67 -8.24
CA GLU A 778 -57.66 40.99 -9.67
C GLU A 778 -59.08 40.82 -10.19
N GLU A 779 -59.78 39.74 -9.83
CA GLU A 779 -61.20 39.57 -10.13
C GLU A 779 -62.05 40.72 -9.55
N GLU A 780 -61.81 41.14 -8.31
CA GLU A 780 -62.50 42.28 -7.70
C GLU A 780 -62.16 43.60 -8.38
N ASN A 781 -60.90 43.81 -8.77
CA ASN A 781 -60.49 44.97 -9.57
C ASN A 781 -61.23 44.99 -10.92
N ILE A 782 -61.37 43.85 -11.59
CA ILE A 782 -62.14 43.69 -12.83
C ILE A 782 -63.64 43.94 -12.59
N LYS A 783 -64.22 43.43 -11.50
CA LYS A 783 -65.62 43.69 -11.10
C LYS A 783 -65.85 45.18 -10.83
N LEU A 784 -64.88 45.88 -10.23
CA LEU A 784 -64.91 47.33 -9.98
C LEU A 784 -64.73 48.15 -11.25
N ARG A 785 -63.80 47.79 -12.14
CA ARG A 785 -63.63 48.45 -13.46
C ARG A 785 -64.89 48.38 -14.30
N ARG A 786 -65.55 47.22 -14.36
CA ARG A 786 -66.85 47.05 -15.04
C ARG A 786 -67.95 47.94 -14.46
N LYS A 787 -68.00 48.11 -13.12
CA LYS A 787 -68.92 49.06 -12.46
C LYS A 787 -68.59 50.52 -12.80
N TYR A 788 -67.30 50.88 -12.80
CA TYR A 788 -66.84 52.22 -13.18
C TYR A 788 -67.15 52.55 -14.65
N GLU A 789 -66.90 51.62 -15.58
CA GLU A 789 -67.25 51.78 -17.00
C GLU A 789 -68.75 51.93 -17.24
N LEU A 790 -69.58 51.24 -16.46
CA LEU A 790 -71.04 51.38 -16.51
C LEU A 790 -71.50 52.74 -15.97
N MET A 791 -71.02 53.14 -14.79
CA MET A 791 -71.27 54.48 -14.22
C MET A 791 -70.76 55.60 -15.15
N LYS A 792 -69.62 55.41 -15.82
CA LYS A 792 -69.10 56.36 -16.82
C LYS A 792 -70.03 56.49 -18.03
N LYS A 793 -70.61 55.39 -18.51
CA LYS A 793 -71.61 55.42 -19.59
C LYS A 793 -72.91 56.11 -19.16
N GLU A 794 -73.40 55.82 -17.95
CA GLU A 794 -74.57 56.50 -17.37
C GLU A 794 -74.33 58.03 -17.24
N LEU A 795 -73.12 58.44 -16.84
CA LEU A 795 -72.72 59.85 -16.82
C LEU A 795 -72.58 60.45 -18.22
N GLU A 796 -71.99 59.74 -19.18
CA GLU A 796 -71.91 60.18 -20.59
C GLU A 796 -73.28 60.22 -21.29
N GLU A 797 -74.28 59.48 -20.82
CA GLU A 797 -75.67 59.57 -21.27
C GLU A 797 -76.40 60.74 -20.59
N LYS A 798 -76.11 60.99 -19.30
CA LYS A 798 -76.62 62.16 -18.57
C LYS A 798 -76.09 63.47 -19.11
N ASP A 799 -74.80 63.54 -19.46
CA ASP A 799 -74.18 64.71 -20.08
C ASP A 799 -74.82 65.04 -21.44
N LYS A 800 -75.10 64.00 -22.25
CA LYS A 800 -75.87 64.14 -23.50
C LYS A 800 -77.32 64.58 -23.26
N GLN A 801 -77.96 64.16 -22.17
CA GLN A 801 -79.30 64.64 -21.79
C GLN A 801 -79.24 66.13 -21.40
N MET A 802 -78.30 66.52 -20.51
CA MET A 802 -78.07 67.91 -20.12
C MET A 802 -77.78 68.81 -21.32
N SER A 803 -76.90 68.40 -22.23
CA SER A 803 -76.59 69.18 -23.43
C SER A 803 -77.78 69.31 -24.38
N ASN A 804 -78.63 68.28 -24.51
CA ASN A 804 -79.88 68.40 -25.29
C ASN A 804 -80.89 69.35 -24.64
N GLU A 805 -80.99 69.34 -23.30
CA GLU A 805 -81.83 70.26 -22.52
C GLU A 805 -81.30 71.70 -22.60
N GLU A 806 -79.98 71.90 -22.51
CA GLU A 806 -79.31 73.20 -22.70
C GLU A 806 -79.53 73.74 -24.12
N ASN A 807 -79.37 72.91 -25.16
CA ASN A 807 -79.72 73.25 -26.54
C ASN A 807 -81.23 73.56 -26.71
N HIS A 808 -82.12 73.00 -25.88
CA HIS A 808 -83.54 73.38 -25.89
C HIS A 808 -83.76 74.73 -25.20
N MET A 809 -83.15 74.94 -24.04
CA MET A 809 -83.18 76.21 -23.31
C MET A 809 -82.61 77.36 -24.13
N GLN A 810 -81.51 77.16 -24.87
CA GLN A 810 -80.94 78.17 -25.77
C GLN A 810 -81.93 78.57 -26.87
N ARG A 811 -82.62 77.60 -27.51
CA ARG A 811 -83.66 77.92 -28.51
C ARG A 811 -84.85 78.67 -27.91
N MET A 812 -85.20 78.37 -26.65
CA MET A 812 -86.24 79.10 -25.91
C MET A 812 -85.79 80.51 -25.52
N GLU A 813 -84.51 80.71 -25.20
CA GLU A 813 -83.87 82.01 -24.96
C GLU A 813 -83.79 82.85 -26.25
N GLU A 814 -83.41 82.24 -27.38
CA GLU A 814 -83.43 82.87 -28.71
C GLU A 814 -84.85 83.32 -29.10
N ALA A 815 -85.87 82.47 -28.87
CA ALA A 815 -87.27 82.85 -29.05
C ALA A 815 -87.70 83.96 -28.09
N ARG A 816 -87.26 83.94 -26.82
CA ARG A 816 -87.50 84.99 -25.82
C ARG A 816 -86.88 86.33 -26.24
N LEU A 817 -85.70 86.31 -26.84
CA LEU A 817 -85.03 87.49 -27.39
C LEU A 817 -85.76 88.01 -28.63
N GLN A 818 -86.16 87.15 -29.56
CA GLN A 818 -86.98 87.54 -30.73
C GLN A 818 -88.31 88.19 -30.32
N LEU A 819 -88.98 87.65 -29.29
CA LEU A 819 -90.19 88.24 -28.70
C LEU A 819 -89.90 89.59 -28.01
N LYS A 820 -88.75 89.73 -27.33
CA LYS A 820 -88.32 91.01 -26.76
C LYS A 820 -88.06 92.06 -27.84
N ASP A 821 -87.43 91.68 -28.96
CA ASP A 821 -87.18 92.57 -30.10
C ASP A 821 -88.47 92.90 -30.88
N GLN A 822 -89.51 92.08 -30.78
CA GLN A 822 -90.85 92.42 -31.28
C GLN A 822 -91.56 93.39 -30.33
N LEU A 823 -91.53 93.13 -29.01
CA LEU A 823 -92.04 94.07 -28.01
C LEU A 823 -91.37 95.44 -28.12
N HIS A 824 -90.04 95.50 -28.26
CA HIS A 824 -89.33 96.76 -28.38
C HIS A 824 -89.64 97.51 -29.69
N ARG A 825 -89.96 96.81 -30.78
CA ARG A 825 -90.49 97.45 -32.00
C ARG A 825 -91.88 98.03 -31.77
N LEU A 826 -92.76 97.32 -31.07
CA LEU A 826 -94.09 97.82 -30.70
C LEU A 826 -94.01 98.99 -29.70
N GLU A 827 -93.03 99.00 -28.78
CA GLU A 827 -92.72 100.13 -27.89
C GLU A 827 -92.27 101.34 -28.71
N MET A 828 -91.33 101.17 -29.66
CA MET A 828 -90.89 102.26 -30.55
C MET A 828 -92.01 102.77 -31.48
N GLU A 829 -92.90 101.90 -31.96
CA GLU A 829 -94.11 102.29 -32.69
C GLU A 829 -95.08 103.07 -31.79
N GLN A 830 -95.27 102.63 -30.54
CA GLN A 830 -96.09 103.35 -29.56
C GLN A 830 -95.48 104.72 -29.20
N GLU A 831 -94.17 104.82 -28.97
CA GLU A 831 -93.49 106.09 -28.74
C GLU A 831 -93.57 107.00 -29.98
N SER A 832 -93.46 106.46 -31.19
CA SER A 832 -93.65 107.22 -32.43
C SER A 832 -95.08 107.77 -32.54
N ILE A 833 -96.09 106.96 -32.24
CA ILE A 833 -97.51 107.39 -32.19
C ILE A 833 -97.72 108.43 -31.09
N LEU A 834 -97.13 108.27 -29.90
CA LEU A 834 -97.24 109.24 -28.81
C LEU A 834 -96.53 110.56 -29.11
N ASN A 835 -95.40 110.54 -29.81
CA ASN A 835 -94.71 111.75 -30.28
C ASN A 835 -95.48 112.46 -31.42
N MET A 836 -96.14 111.70 -32.30
CA MET A 836 -97.05 112.24 -33.31
C MET A 836 -98.27 112.90 -32.66
N ILE A 837 -98.93 112.22 -31.71
CA ILE A 837 -100.04 112.78 -30.92
C ILE A 837 -99.57 113.99 -30.10
N GLY A 838 -98.36 113.96 -29.53
CA GLY A 838 -97.77 115.08 -28.80
C GLY A 838 -97.58 116.31 -29.68
N SER A 839 -97.00 116.14 -30.87
CA SER A 839 -96.80 117.25 -31.82
C SER A 839 -98.11 117.74 -32.48
N GLU A 840 -99.12 116.88 -32.65
CA GLU A 840 -100.50 117.32 -32.98
C GLU A 840 -101.15 118.10 -31.83
N ILE A 841 -100.93 117.69 -30.57
CA ILE A 841 -101.40 118.43 -29.38
C ILE A 841 -100.68 119.78 -29.26
N ASP A 842 -99.38 119.87 -29.51
CA ASP A 842 -98.63 121.13 -29.49
C ASP A 842 -99.11 122.09 -30.60
N ALA A 843 -99.31 121.57 -31.82
CA ALA A 843 -99.88 122.33 -32.93
C ALA A 843 -101.32 122.79 -32.63
N ALA A 844 -102.14 121.93 -32.02
CA ALA A 844 -103.48 122.30 -31.55
C ALA A 844 -103.42 123.34 -30.42
N CYS A 845 -102.45 123.25 -29.50
CA CYS A 845 -102.25 124.23 -28.44
C CYS A 845 -101.90 125.61 -29.01
N GLU A 846 -100.99 125.72 -29.98
CA GLU A 846 -100.70 126.99 -30.68
C GLU A 846 -101.95 127.59 -31.36
N ILE A 847 -102.82 126.75 -31.93
CA ILE A 847 -104.11 127.19 -32.50
C ILE A 847 -105.06 127.66 -31.38
N PHE A 848 -105.21 126.89 -30.30
CA PHE A 848 -106.08 127.25 -29.17
C PHE A 848 -105.60 128.48 -28.39
N PHE A 849 -104.29 128.72 -28.29
CA PHE A 849 -103.72 129.94 -27.68
C PHE A 849 -104.08 131.23 -28.44
N ARG A 850 -104.58 131.13 -29.68
CA ARG A 850 -105.04 132.28 -30.48
C ARG A 850 -106.56 132.48 -30.53
N ASP A 851 -107.39 131.49 -30.17
CA ASP A 851 -108.88 131.57 -30.27
C ASP A 851 -109.63 131.33 -28.93
N SER A 852 -108.93 131.06 -27.83
CA SER A 852 -109.54 130.70 -26.53
C SER A 852 -110.01 131.86 -25.64
N VAL A 853 -109.79 133.13 -26.02
CA VAL A 853 -110.14 134.29 -25.19
C VAL A 853 -111.65 134.55 -25.09
N GLU A 854 -112.46 134.09 -26.06
CA GLU A 854 -113.87 134.50 -26.19
C GLU A 854 -114.91 133.39 -26.01
N LYS A 855 -114.51 132.13 -25.76
CA LYS A 855 -115.42 130.97 -25.88
C LYS A 855 -115.47 130.10 -24.61
N PHE A 856 -116.68 130.06 -24.03
CA PHE A 856 -117.18 129.07 -23.07
C PHE A 856 -116.49 128.98 -21.68
N ARG A 857 -117.11 129.32 -20.54
CA ARG A 857 -118.41 129.94 -20.19
C ARG A 857 -119.74 129.28 -20.58
N ALA A 858 -119.71 128.07 -21.11
CA ALA A 858 -120.76 127.05 -20.99
C ALA A 858 -120.06 125.70 -21.25
N ILE A 859 -120.31 124.60 -20.55
CA ILE A 859 -121.60 124.12 -20.05
C ILE A 859 -121.43 123.61 -18.61
N SER A 860 -122.41 123.92 -17.77
CA SER A 860 -122.77 123.09 -16.61
C SER A 860 -124.09 122.39 -16.93
N LEU A 861 -124.33 121.21 -16.32
CA LEU A 861 -125.56 120.40 -16.33
C LEU A 861 -125.77 119.41 -17.51
N ALA A 862 -125.54 118.12 -17.24
CA ALA A 862 -126.40 117.00 -17.66
C ALA A 862 -126.21 115.80 -16.68
N PRO A 863 -127.24 114.96 -16.33
CA PRO A 863 -127.17 114.11 -15.14
C PRO A 863 -127.58 112.61 -15.28
N GLY A 864 -127.28 111.80 -14.25
CA GLY A 864 -127.88 110.46 -13.96
C GLY A 864 -126.92 109.27 -14.18
N LEU A 865 -126.42 108.56 -13.15
CA LEU A 865 -127.06 107.51 -12.29
C LEU A 865 -127.41 106.20 -13.03
N GLN A 866 -127.16 104.99 -12.52
CA GLN A 866 -126.71 104.56 -11.17
C GLN A 866 -125.98 103.20 -11.24
N ASN A 867 -124.94 102.98 -10.42
CA ASN A 867 -124.30 101.67 -10.20
C ASN A 867 -124.15 101.43 -8.69
N ASP A 868 -124.42 100.20 -8.21
CA ASP A 868 -124.31 99.84 -6.79
C ASP A 868 -122.86 99.47 -6.38
N PRO A 869 -122.19 100.22 -5.49
CA PRO A 869 -120.84 99.91 -5.03
C PRO A 869 -120.74 98.60 -4.23
N HIS A 870 -121.81 98.18 -3.55
CA HIS A 870 -121.76 97.07 -2.60
C HIS A 870 -121.58 95.71 -3.29
N ARG A 871 -122.17 95.52 -4.47
CA ARG A 871 -122.06 94.28 -5.26
C ARG A 871 -120.62 94.00 -5.71
N TRP A 872 -119.90 95.02 -6.20
CA TRP A 872 -118.49 94.89 -6.60
C TRP A 872 -117.57 94.59 -5.41
N LEU A 873 -117.83 95.22 -4.26
CA LEU A 873 -117.06 95.01 -3.03
C LEU A 873 -117.24 93.59 -2.47
N ALA A 874 -118.44 93.00 -2.59
CA ALA A 874 -118.72 91.63 -2.18
C ALA A 874 -118.01 90.59 -3.07
N GLU A 875 -118.03 90.81 -4.39
CA GLU A 875 -117.46 89.88 -5.38
C GLU A 875 -115.92 89.89 -5.42
N THR A 876 -115.30 91.04 -5.12
CA THR A 876 -113.86 91.13 -4.90
C THR A 876 -113.45 90.48 -3.57
N LYS A 877 -114.21 90.70 -2.49
CA LYS A 877 -113.95 90.11 -1.17
C LYS A 877 -113.94 88.57 -1.19
N THR A 878 -114.89 87.92 -1.86
CA THR A 878 -114.93 86.44 -1.91
C THR A 878 -113.78 85.84 -2.73
N LYS A 879 -113.40 86.48 -3.85
CA LYS A 879 -112.26 86.05 -4.67
C LYS A 879 -110.93 86.19 -3.90
N LEU A 880 -110.74 87.30 -3.16
CA LEU A 880 -109.59 87.46 -2.26
C LEU A 880 -109.58 86.42 -1.14
N GLN A 881 -110.74 86.14 -0.52
CA GLN A 881 -110.84 85.16 0.55
C GLN A 881 -110.51 83.73 0.07
N TRP A 882 -110.86 83.35 -1.16
CA TRP A 882 -110.46 82.07 -1.73
C TRP A 882 -108.93 82.00 -1.99
N LEU A 883 -108.34 83.07 -2.53
CA LEU A 883 -106.89 83.16 -2.73
C LEU A 883 -106.11 83.11 -1.41
N CYS A 884 -106.61 83.76 -0.34
CA CYS A 884 -105.99 83.67 0.99
C CYS A 884 -105.97 82.23 1.53
N GLU A 885 -107.04 81.48 1.33
CA GLU A 885 -107.17 80.09 1.82
C GLU A 885 -106.32 79.11 0.97
N GLU A 886 -106.30 79.27 -0.35
CA GLU A 886 -105.41 78.52 -1.27
C GLU A 886 -103.92 78.81 -0.99
N VAL A 887 -103.56 80.06 -0.66
CA VAL A 887 -102.21 80.43 -0.20
C VAL A 887 -101.88 79.78 1.15
N LYS A 888 -102.77 79.86 2.14
CA LYS A 888 -102.58 79.18 3.45
C LYS A 888 -102.40 77.67 3.29
N GLU A 889 -103.14 77.04 2.38
CA GLU A 889 -103.02 75.60 2.16
C GLU A 889 -101.67 75.24 1.51
N ARG A 890 -101.24 75.98 0.46
CA ARG A 890 -99.88 75.83 -0.10
C ARG A 890 -98.79 76.07 0.93
N GLU A 891 -98.89 77.15 1.71
CA GLU A 891 -97.91 77.46 2.75
C GLU A 891 -97.88 76.35 3.83
N SER A 892 -99.02 75.72 4.15
CA SER A 892 -99.07 74.56 5.06
C SER A 892 -98.41 73.30 4.48
N LYS A 893 -98.58 73.05 3.17
CA LYS A 893 -97.92 71.96 2.44
C LYS A 893 -96.42 72.20 2.34
N GLU A 894 -96.02 73.43 2.02
CA GLU A 894 -94.62 73.84 1.94
C GLU A 894 -93.94 73.78 3.32
N ARG A 895 -94.57 74.27 4.39
CA ARG A 895 -94.02 74.15 5.76
C ARG A 895 -93.78 72.68 6.16
N LYS A 896 -94.65 71.75 5.76
CA LYS A 896 -94.45 70.30 5.95
C LYS A 896 -93.27 69.76 5.12
N LEU A 897 -93.19 70.11 3.83
CA LEU A 897 -92.09 69.69 2.95
C LEU A 897 -90.73 70.25 3.43
N ARG A 898 -90.69 71.53 3.83
CA ARG A 898 -89.50 72.16 4.44
C ARG A 898 -89.09 71.45 5.73
N HIS A 899 -90.05 71.05 6.58
CA HIS A 899 -89.74 70.28 7.79
C HIS A 899 -89.17 68.89 7.49
N HIS A 900 -89.74 68.15 6.54
CA HIS A 900 -89.19 66.85 6.12
C HIS A 900 -87.80 66.98 5.45
N LEU A 901 -87.55 68.05 4.68
CA LEU A 901 -86.23 68.36 4.13
C LEU A 901 -85.21 68.77 5.19
N LEU A 902 -85.65 69.44 6.27
CA LEU A 902 -84.79 69.73 7.42
C LEU A 902 -84.41 68.43 8.14
N GLN A 903 -85.41 67.59 8.42
CA GLN A 903 -85.26 66.30 9.10
C GLN A 903 -84.36 65.33 8.32
N SER A 904 -84.51 65.22 6.99
CA SER A 904 -83.64 64.37 6.18
C SER A 904 -82.22 64.94 6.09
N ARG A 905 -82.05 66.28 6.03
CA ARG A 905 -80.73 66.93 6.10
C ARG A 905 -80.04 66.72 7.45
N GLU A 906 -80.79 66.68 8.55
CA GLU A 906 -80.28 66.38 9.90
C GLU A 906 -79.90 64.91 10.05
N GLN A 907 -80.70 63.98 9.51
CA GLN A 907 -80.35 62.56 9.43
C GLN A 907 -79.07 62.34 8.61
N VAL A 908 -78.94 62.99 7.45
CA VAL A 908 -77.72 62.94 6.63
C VAL A 908 -76.52 63.50 7.41
N LYS A 909 -76.64 64.66 8.06
CA LYS A 909 -75.57 65.21 8.92
C LYS A 909 -75.14 64.23 10.02
N HIS A 910 -76.08 63.58 10.70
CA HIS A 910 -75.77 62.59 11.75
C HIS A 910 -75.07 61.36 11.16
N LEU A 911 -75.46 60.90 9.97
CA LEU A 911 -74.78 59.79 9.29
C LEU A 911 -73.37 60.18 8.82
N THR A 912 -73.19 61.41 8.30
CA THR A 912 -71.87 61.96 7.95
C THR A 912 -70.96 62.03 9.18
N LEU A 913 -71.41 62.64 10.27
CA LEU A 913 -70.64 62.72 11.53
C LEU A 913 -70.32 61.34 12.10
N SER A 914 -71.27 60.40 12.08
CA SER A 914 -71.02 59.00 12.48
C SER A 914 -69.90 58.39 11.64
N LYS A 915 -69.93 58.55 10.31
CA LYS A 915 -68.90 58.02 9.43
C LYS A 915 -67.56 58.75 9.53
N GLU A 916 -67.55 60.04 9.79
CA GLU A 916 -66.33 60.79 10.09
C GLU A 916 -65.68 60.28 11.39
N THR A 917 -66.46 60.04 12.45
CA THR A 917 -65.91 59.45 13.69
C THR A 917 -65.49 57.99 13.56
N GLU A 918 -66.21 57.17 12.78
CA GLU A 918 -65.77 55.81 12.42
C GLU A 918 -64.44 55.84 11.67
N CYS A 919 -64.32 56.66 10.62
CA CYS A 919 -63.08 56.83 9.86
C CYS A 919 -61.92 57.32 10.75
N GLN A 920 -62.15 58.31 11.63
CA GLN A 920 -61.15 58.77 12.59
C GLN A 920 -60.71 57.64 13.54
N SER A 921 -61.63 56.79 13.99
CA SER A 921 -61.29 55.62 14.83
C SER A 921 -60.48 54.57 14.08
N LEU A 922 -60.70 54.41 12.77
CA LEU A 922 -59.93 53.51 11.91
C LEU A 922 -58.53 54.06 11.61
N PHE A 923 -58.41 55.37 11.32
CA PHE A 923 -57.09 56.01 11.18
C PHE A 923 -56.27 55.87 12.47
N GLN A 924 -56.86 56.10 13.65
CA GLN A 924 -56.19 55.87 14.94
C GLN A 924 -55.90 54.39 15.26
N GLN A 925 -56.43 53.43 14.50
CA GLN A 925 -56.01 52.02 14.57
C GLN A 925 -54.87 51.73 13.59
N ILE A 926 -54.91 52.32 12.39
CA ILE A 926 -53.85 52.24 11.38
C ILE A 926 -52.56 52.87 11.93
N GLU A 927 -52.61 54.11 12.45
CA GLU A 927 -51.47 54.79 13.08
C GLU A 927 -50.80 53.94 14.19
N LYS A 928 -51.61 53.22 14.99
CA LYS A 928 -51.10 52.31 16.03
C LYS A 928 -50.47 51.04 15.47
N GLN A 929 -50.99 50.52 14.35
CA GLN A 929 -50.39 49.40 13.64
C GLN A 929 -49.09 49.81 12.94
N GLU A 930 -49.02 51.03 12.39
CA GLU A 930 -47.82 51.62 11.80
C GLU A 930 -46.72 51.80 12.85
N VAL A 931 -47.03 52.38 14.02
CA VAL A 931 -46.05 52.49 15.13
C VAL A 931 -45.55 51.11 15.60
N LEU A 932 -46.43 50.12 15.75
CA LEU A 932 -46.03 48.76 16.10
C LEU A 932 -45.17 48.09 15.02
N LEU A 933 -45.44 48.36 13.74
CA LEU A 933 -44.60 47.92 12.62
C LEU A 933 -43.23 48.63 12.65
N GLU A 934 -43.17 49.93 12.93
CA GLU A 934 -41.91 50.66 13.10
C GLU A 934 -41.07 50.14 14.27
N GLU A 935 -41.71 49.78 15.39
CA GLU A 935 -41.05 49.12 16.53
C GLU A 935 -40.48 47.74 16.14
N VAL A 936 -41.25 46.89 15.46
CA VAL A 936 -40.76 45.60 14.94
C VAL A 936 -39.64 45.80 13.90
N HIS A 937 -39.71 46.84 13.06
CA HIS A 937 -38.65 47.20 12.12
C HIS A 937 -37.40 47.80 12.80
N ARG A 938 -37.54 48.48 13.94
CA ARG A 938 -36.43 48.90 14.81
C ARG A 938 -35.77 47.66 15.44
N GLU A 939 -36.55 46.78 16.06
CA GLU A 939 -36.03 45.57 16.72
C GLU A 939 -35.35 44.62 15.74
N LYS A 940 -35.91 44.44 14.54
CA LYS A 940 -35.26 43.68 13.46
C LYS A 940 -33.91 44.28 13.06
N ARG A 941 -33.79 45.62 12.99
CA ARG A 941 -32.51 46.30 12.71
C ARG A 941 -31.52 46.12 13.85
N GLU A 942 -31.94 46.32 15.09
CA GLU A 942 -31.10 46.09 16.27
C GLU A 942 -30.62 44.63 16.39
N LEU A 943 -31.47 43.65 16.06
CA LEU A 943 -31.11 42.23 16.08
C LEU A 943 -30.10 41.89 14.97
N LEU A 944 -30.28 42.44 13.76
CA LEU A 944 -29.29 42.29 12.69
C LEU A 944 -27.95 42.93 13.07
N GLU A 945 -27.96 44.14 13.65
CA GLU A 945 -26.76 44.83 14.11
C GLU A 945 -26.07 44.07 15.27
N LYS A 946 -26.84 43.47 16.20
CA LYS A 946 -26.32 42.59 17.26
C LYS A 946 -25.77 41.26 16.72
N THR A 947 -26.23 40.80 15.55
CA THR A 947 -25.65 39.63 14.85
C THR A 947 -24.37 40.02 14.13
N LEU A 948 -24.34 41.13 13.38
CA LEU A 948 -23.14 41.64 12.73
C LEU A 948 -22.00 41.89 13.73
N ARG A 949 -22.28 42.54 14.87
CA ARG A 949 -21.28 42.69 15.95
C ARG A 949 -20.74 41.36 16.49
N ARG A 950 -21.56 40.31 16.54
CA ARG A 950 -21.10 38.96 16.93
C ARG A 950 -20.29 38.28 15.85
N GLU A 951 -20.58 38.54 14.58
CA GLU A 951 -19.81 38.05 13.45
C GLU A 951 -18.44 38.76 13.38
N GLU A 952 -18.40 40.07 13.67
CA GLU A 952 -17.17 40.85 13.89
C GLU A 952 -16.38 40.37 15.10
N GLU A 953 -17.02 40.14 16.26
CA GLU A 953 -16.40 39.56 17.46
C GLU A 953 -15.86 38.15 17.21
N MET A 954 -16.60 37.29 16.50
CA MET A 954 -16.13 35.95 16.12
C MET A 954 -14.99 36.02 15.11
N GLY A 955 -15.01 36.95 14.14
CA GLY A 955 -13.90 37.20 13.22
C GLY A 955 -12.64 37.62 13.98
N ALA A 956 -12.74 38.61 14.86
CA ALA A 956 -11.63 39.05 15.71
C ALA A 956 -11.12 37.95 16.67
N LEU A 957 -12.00 37.06 17.14
CA LEU A 957 -11.61 35.87 17.89
C LEU A 957 -10.93 34.82 17.01
N GLN A 958 -11.37 34.60 15.77
CA GLN A 958 -10.74 33.71 14.80
C GLN A 958 -9.35 34.23 14.41
N ASP A 959 -9.22 35.51 14.07
CA ASP A 959 -7.92 36.16 13.80
C ASP A 959 -6.97 36.04 15.00
N ARG A 960 -7.49 36.21 16.23
CA ARG A 960 -6.71 36.04 17.46
C ARG A 960 -6.34 34.59 17.73
N VAL A 961 -7.18 33.61 17.37
CA VAL A 961 -6.84 32.18 17.43
C VAL A 961 -5.77 31.86 16.38
N MET A 962 -5.91 32.32 15.14
CA MET A 962 -4.90 32.17 14.08
C MET A 962 -3.56 32.82 14.46
N ALA A 963 -3.57 33.99 15.11
CA ALA A 963 -2.39 34.64 15.65
C ALA A 963 -1.74 33.85 16.81
N LEU A 964 -2.54 33.20 17.66
CA LEU A 964 -2.05 32.31 18.72
C LEU A 964 -1.54 30.97 18.18
N GLU A 965 -2.17 30.38 17.17
CA GLU A 965 -1.74 29.15 16.51
C GLU A 965 -0.44 29.36 15.71
N THR A 966 -0.32 30.48 14.99
CA THR A 966 0.95 30.85 14.33
C THR A 966 2.02 31.19 15.34
N SER A 967 1.72 31.96 16.40
CA SER A 967 2.68 32.25 17.47
C SER A 967 3.10 31.01 18.26
N THR A 968 2.23 30.03 18.48
CA THR A 968 2.58 28.79 19.19
C THR A 968 3.32 27.82 18.28
N ARG A 969 2.99 27.74 16.99
CA ARG A 969 3.82 27.01 16.02
C ARG A 969 5.23 27.60 15.94
N VAL A 970 5.36 28.91 15.76
CA VAL A 970 6.67 29.59 15.78
C VAL A 970 7.40 29.36 17.11
N ALA A 971 6.71 29.37 18.26
CA ALA A 971 7.32 29.06 19.55
C ALA A 971 7.77 27.59 19.69
N LEU A 972 7.05 26.63 19.09
CA LEU A 972 7.45 25.22 19.01
C LEU A 972 8.67 25.06 18.09
N ASP A 973 8.67 25.70 16.92
CA ASP A 973 9.82 25.72 16.01
C ASP A 973 11.08 26.32 16.69
N HIS A 974 10.89 27.32 17.57
CA HIS A 974 11.95 27.90 18.42
C HIS A 974 12.36 27.00 19.62
N LEU A 975 11.53 26.04 20.02
CA LEU A 975 11.87 25.06 21.07
C LEU A 975 12.59 23.84 20.47
N GLU A 976 12.20 23.37 19.28
CA GLU A 976 12.90 22.30 18.56
C GLU A 976 14.30 22.73 18.09
N SER A 977 14.51 24.03 17.83
CA SER A 977 15.80 24.59 17.40
C SER A 977 16.75 24.99 18.55
N VAL A 978 16.40 24.75 19.82
CA VAL A 978 17.25 25.03 21.00
C VAL A 978 17.63 23.70 21.71
N PRO A 979 18.86 23.17 21.51
CA PRO A 979 19.22 21.84 22.02
C PRO A 979 19.34 21.68 23.54
N GLU A 980 19.23 22.76 24.33
CA GLU A 980 19.86 22.86 25.65
C GLU A 980 18.88 22.88 26.84
N LYS A 981 17.58 22.56 26.64
CA LYS A 981 16.55 22.62 27.70
C LYS A 981 15.70 21.36 27.89
N LEU A 982 16.33 20.19 27.87
CA LEU A 982 15.76 18.99 28.52
C LEU A 982 15.65 19.11 30.07
N SER A 983 16.19 20.19 30.65
CA SER A 983 16.19 20.48 32.09
C SER A 983 14.88 21.09 32.62
N LEU A 984 14.05 21.75 31.78
CA LEU A 984 12.76 22.29 32.23
C LEU A 984 11.66 21.22 32.39
N LEU A 985 11.96 19.96 32.10
CA LEU A 985 11.00 18.87 32.30
C LEU A 985 10.78 18.49 33.78
N GLU A 986 11.67 18.88 34.69
CA GLU A 986 11.55 18.54 36.12
C GLU A 986 10.51 19.37 36.89
N ASP A 987 10.18 20.57 36.40
CA ASP A 987 9.18 21.47 37.01
C ASP A 987 7.73 21.02 36.76
N PHE A 988 7.49 20.07 35.85
CA PHE A 988 6.13 19.58 35.52
C PHE A 988 5.46 18.69 36.58
N LYS A 989 6.02 18.59 37.80
CA LYS A 989 5.41 17.83 38.91
C LYS A 989 4.06 18.40 39.35
N ASP A 990 3.83 19.70 39.16
CA ASP A 990 2.60 20.38 39.58
C ASP A 990 1.36 19.95 38.77
N PHE A 991 1.53 19.38 37.57
CA PHE A 991 0.43 18.74 36.86
C PHE A 991 -0.16 17.56 37.66
N GLY A 992 0.60 16.90 38.53
CA GLY A 992 0.09 15.86 39.41
C GLY A 992 -1.01 16.35 40.36
N GLU A 993 -1.00 17.63 40.74
CA GLU A 993 -2.05 18.22 41.57
C GLU A 993 -3.28 18.61 40.72
N MET A 994 -3.06 19.12 39.50
CA MET A 994 -4.13 19.39 38.52
C MET A 994 -4.89 18.11 38.14
N TYR A 995 -4.20 16.97 37.97
CA TYR A 995 -4.85 15.69 37.71
C TYR A 995 -5.68 15.20 38.91
N ARG A 996 -5.16 15.28 40.14
CA ARG A 996 -5.96 14.97 41.35
C ARG A 996 -7.19 15.89 41.51
N GLN A 997 -7.07 17.17 41.16
CA GLN A 997 -8.20 18.11 41.18
C GLN A 997 -9.25 17.75 40.12
N ARG A 998 -8.84 17.40 38.90
CA ARG A 998 -9.73 16.87 37.85
C ARG A 998 -10.46 15.61 38.32
N GLU A 999 -9.71 14.64 38.86
CA GLU A 999 -10.24 13.37 39.35
C GLU A 999 -11.26 13.58 40.48
N MET A 1000 -10.98 14.47 41.44
CA MET A 1000 -11.96 14.89 42.47
C MET A 1000 -13.19 15.62 41.90
N ILE A 1001 -13.07 16.33 40.78
CA ILE A 1001 -14.22 17.00 40.14
C ILE A 1001 -15.06 15.98 39.38
N GLU A 1002 -14.43 15.03 38.69
CA GLU A 1002 -15.12 13.92 38.00
C GLU A 1002 -15.81 12.98 39.01
N GLU A 1003 -15.18 12.65 40.14
CA GLU A 1003 -15.83 11.94 41.26
C GLU A 1003 -17.02 12.71 41.85
N ARG A 1004 -16.94 14.05 41.97
CA ARG A 1004 -18.10 14.84 42.42
C ARG A 1004 -19.21 14.79 41.39
N TYR A 1005 -18.89 14.81 40.10
CA TYR A 1005 -19.86 14.72 39.01
C TYR A 1005 -20.53 13.34 38.93
N THR A 1006 -19.81 12.24 39.13
CA THR A 1006 -20.41 10.89 39.19
C THR A 1006 -21.34 10.77 40.39
N ARG A 1007 -20.91 11.17 41.60
CA ARG A 1007 -21.76 11.19 42.80
C ARG A 1007 -22.99 12.08 42.62
N TYR A 1008 -22.87 13.26 42.00
CA TYR A 1008 -24.03 14.11 41.68
C TYR A 1008 -24.98 13.44 40.67
N LYS A 1009 -24.44 12.74 39.66
CA LYS A 1009 -25.24 12.01 38.67
C LYS A 1009 -25.97 10.81 39.30
N GLU A 1010 -25.36 10.14 40.27
CA GLU A 1010 -25.97 9.06 41.07
C GLU A 1010 -27.07 9.60 42.02
N ILE A 1011 -26.84 10.76 42.65
CA ILE A 1011 -27.86 11.46 43.46
C ILE A 1011 -29.05 11.90 42.58
N VAL A 1012 -28.80 12.51 41.42
CA VAL A 1012 -29.87 12.89 40.48
C VAL A 1012 -30.61 11.66 39.94
N GLY A 1013 -29.90 10.58 39.59
CA GLY A 1013 -30.50 9.33 39.12
C GLY A 1013 -31.36 8.65 40.19
N SER A 1014 -30.89 8.61 41.45
CA SER A 1014 -31.66 8.06 42.57
C SER A 1014 -32.85 8.93 42.97
N LEU A 1015 -32.75 10.27 42.86
CA LEU A 1015 -33.90 11.18 42.99
C LEU A 1015 -34.91 11.01 41.86
N GLN A 1016 -34.48 10.81 40.61
CA GLN A 1016 -35.38 10.48 39.49
C GLN A 1016 -36.07 9.13 39.71
N GLN A 1017 -35.35 8.12 40.20
CA GLN A 1017 -35.93 6.82 40.54
C GLN A 1017 -36.96 6.94 41.67
N GLN A 1018 -36.64 7.68 42.75
CA GLN A 1018 -37.59 7.95 43.83
C GLN A 1018 -38.83 8.73 43.36
N LEU A 1019 -38.67 9.69 42.44
CA LEU A 1019 -39.78 10.43 41.85
C LEU A 1019 -40.70 9.50 41.04
N GLU A 1020 -40.14 8.65 40.19
CA GLU A 1020 -40.92 7.75 39.34
C GLU A 1020 -41.54 6.58 40.13
N ASP A 1021 -40.90 6.12 41.21
CA ASP A 1021 -41.48 5.11 42.12
C ASP A 1021 -42.54 5.72 43.07
N SER A 1022 -42.39 7.00 43.45
CA SER A 1022 -43.44 7.77 44.14
C SER A 1022 -44.66 7.96 43.22
N LYS A 1023 -44.43 8.30 41.96
CA LYS A 1023 -45.46 8.42 40.91
C LYS A 1023 -46.18 7.10 40.64
N LYS A 1024 -45.46 5.96 40.62
CA LYS A 1024 -46.07 4.61 40.58
C LYS A 1024 -46.94 4.35 41.82
N LYS A 1025 -46.47 4.69 43.03
CA LYS A 1025 -47.30 4.59 44.24
C LYS A 1025 -48.58 5.43 44.15
N ILE A 1026 -48.48 6.66 43.67
CA ILE A 1026 -49.64 7.55 43.45
C ILE A 1026 -50.59 6.95 42.39
N GLN A 1027 -50.07 6.26 41.38
CA GLN A 1027 -50.90 5.54 40.41
C GLN A 1027 -51.59 4.32 41.03
N CYS A 1028 -50.90 3.51 41.85
CA CYS A 1028 -51.54 2.40 42.57
C CYS A 1028 -52.63 2.88 43.55
N PHE A 1029 -52.40 3.97 44.29
CA PHE A 1029 -53.45 4.56 45.14
C PHE A 1029 -54.68 5.02 44.33
N LYS A 1030 -54.48 5.51 43.11
CA LYS A 1030 -55.57 5.85 42.18
C LYS A 1030 -56.28 4.64 41.57
N GLU A 1031 -55.66 3.46 41.59
CA GLU A 1031 -56.27 2.22 41.11
C GLU A 1031 -57.01 1.48 42.24
N GLU A 1032 -56.64 1.72 43.51
CA GLU A 1032 -57.42 1.30 44.70
C GLU A 1032 -58.66 2.18 44.95
N GLU A 1033 -58.57 3.51 44.82
CA GLU A 1033 -59.73 4.42 45.01
C GLU A 1033 -60.85 4.27 43.95
N THR A 1034 -60.60 3.59 42.82
CA THR A 1034 -61.57 3.48 41.72
C THR A 1034 -62.39 2.20 41.68
N HIS A 1035 -62.25 1.29 42.66
CA HIS A 1035 -62.89 -0.03 42.59
C HIS A 1035 -64.18 -0.20 43.39
N ASP A 1036 -64.45 0.68 44.37
CA ASP A 1036 -65.68 0.69 45.19
C ASP A 1036 -66.47 2.00 44.99
N ASP A 1037 -67.03 2.24 43.79
CA ASP A 1037 -68.42 2.74 43.68
C ASP A 1037 -69.03 2.69 42.26
N VAL A 1038 -70.37 2.67 42.20
CA VAL A 1038 -71.25 2.84 41.01
C VAL A 1038 -70.99 1.91 39.81
N SER A 1039 -71.63 0.74 39.84
CA SER A 1039 -72.27 0.18 38.63
C SER A 1039 -73.58 0.93 38.31
N ASP A 1040 -74.13 0.68 37.12
CA ASP A 1040 -75.44 1.14 36.61
C ASP A 1040 -75.57 2.64 36.26
N ILE A 1041 -75.67 2.93 34.96
CA ILE A 1041 -76.98 3.15 34.31
C ILE A 1041 -76.87 3.02 32.79
N GLN A 1042 -77.99 2.68 32.15
CA GLN A 1042 -78.10 2.24 30.76
C GLN A 1042 -78.85 3.27 29.89
N ALA A 1043 -78.70 3.17 28.56
CA ALA A 1043 -79.49 3.84 27.53
C ALA A 1043 -79.37 5.40 27.44
N ALA A 1044 -79.95 6.09 26.44
CA ALA A 1044 -79.94 5.92 24.97
C ALA A 1044 -80.69 7.12 24.34
N ALA A 1045 -80.48 7.34 23.04
CA ALA A 1045 -81.40 8.02 22.10
C ALA A 1045 -81.75 9.53 22.28
N LEU A 1046 -81.26 10.31 21.30
CA LEU A 1046 -82.04 11.22 20.42
C LEU A 1046 -82.63 12.55 20.95
N LEU A 1047 -82.36 13.62 20.15
CA LEU A 1047 -83.03 14.94 20.11
C LEU A 1047 -82.76 15.83 21.36
N SER A 1048 -82.87 17.17 21.33
CA SER A 1048 -83.38 18.10 20.31
C SER A 1048 -82.64 19.46 20.29
N THR A 1049 -82.29 19.93 19.08
CA THR A 1049 -82.62 21.27 18.52
C THR A 1049 -82.77 22.50 19.46
N TRP A 1050 -81.94 23.58 19.31
CA TRP A 1050 -82.38 24.99 19.04
C TRP A 1050 -81.25 26.07 19.02
N ARG A 1051 -81.62 27.27 18.52
CA ARG A 1051 -80.84 28.55 18.47
C ARG A 1051 -80.63 29.17 19.87
N PRO A 1052 -79.65 30.08 20.08
CA PRO A 1052 -79.77 31.53 19.74
C PRO A 1052 -78.53 32.04 18.95
N LYS A 1053 -78.48 33.20 18.28
CA LYS A 1053 -79.26 34.45 18.18
C LYS A 1053 -79.14 35.48 19.34
N THR A 1054 -78.00 36.20 19.34
CA THR A 1054 -77.86 37.67 19.59
C THR A 1054 -78.53 38.34 20.81
N SER A 1055 -77.72 38.93 21.70
CA SER A 1055 -77.80 40.39 22.00
C SER A 1055 -76.67 40.92 22.92
N PHE A 1056 -76.27 42.16 22.63
CA PHE A 1056 -75.27 43.05 23.25
C PHE A 1056 -75.48 43.46 24.74
N MET A 1057 -74.42 44.08 25.32
CA MET A 1057 -74.37 44.93 26.54
C MET A 1057 -74.45 44.18 27.89
N SER A 1058 -73.78 44.54 29.00
CA SER A 1058 -72.71 45.53 29.33
C SER A 1058 -71.99 45.04 30.64
N SER A 1059 -71.09 45.72 31.38
CA SER A 1059 -70.58 47.11 31.45
C SER A 1059 -69.18 47.15 32.12
N SER A 1060 -68.58 48.34 32.30
CA SER A 1060 -67.44 48.59 33.23
C SER A 1060 -67.92 49.26 34.54
N PRO A 1061 -67.23 49.01 35.66
CA PRO A 1061 -66.53 50.06 36.44
C PRO A 1061 -65.05 49.66 36.70
N LEU A 1062 -64.02 50.52 36.67
CA LEU A 1062 -63.66 51.79 37.35
C LEU A 1062 -62.73 51.61 38.57
N SER A 1063 -61.89 52.65 38.77
CA SER A 1063 -60.92 52.89 39.86
C SER A 1063 -59.65 52.03 39.87
N ASP A 1064 -58.42 52.58 40.01
CA ASP A 1064 -57.86 53.62 40.92
C ASP A 1064 -57.60 53.09 42.35
N SER A 1065 -56.47 53.39 43.02
CA SER A 1065 -55.27 54.15 42.61
C SER A 1065 -54.09 53.98 43.58
N SER A 1066 -52.85 53.97 43.05
CA SER A 1066 -51.63 54.63 43.59
C SER A 1066 -51.03 54.34 44.99
N PHE A 1067 -49.69 54.51 45.03
CA PHE A 1067 -48.84 55.06 46.12
C PHE A 1067 -48.16 54.17 47.21
N LEU A 1068 -46.91 54.59 47.53
CA LEU A 1068 -46.01 54.22 48.65
C LEU A 1068 -45.44 52.79 48.64
N TYR A 1069 -44.16 52.50 48.98
CA TYR A 1069 -42.92 53.27 49.27
C TYR A 1069 -41.78 52.59 48.46
N THR A 1070 -40.56 53.09 48.27
CA THR A 1070 -39.77 54.16 48.93
C THR A 1070 -39.15 55.13 47.92
#